data_AF-A0A3M1IAV6-F1
#
_entry.id   AF-A0A3M1IAV6-F1
#
_cell.length_a   1.000
_cell.length_b   1.000
_cell.length_c   1.000
_cell.angle_alpha   90.00
_cell.angle_beta   90.00
_cell.angle_gamma   90.00
#
_symmetry.space_group_name_H-M   'P 1'
#
loop_
_entity.id
_entity.type
_entity.pdbx_description
1 polymer ?
#
loop_
_entity_poly.entity_id
_entity_poly.type
_entity_poly.pdbx_seq_one_letter_code
_entity_poly.pdbx_strand_id
1 'polypeptide(L)'
;GSDPNLYRTNRVYEKKTNRSADDWSDLIDLLAALNETPDADYEAALHRVANVELWVRYFALNTMVANQETSLGMGKDGDFALYRGVEDPRFILIPYDTDSMFGTVGGLEAPLWRATRLAAVERFLTHPSVAPLYYAELRRLMDTVFAPATIEPLIDQLLGPWMDEAGRQRLKQFVRDRNAYIAANIPGSKLNVTSVLPFDAYFHTTDPATPMTGTADPLLTRSVTVNGLPAAWDPVLARWSIDAVPLLPGINRIVIQTFDDAGDLVSWRNWDIWRNDVTGTAADGTLPGDTVWHTGEGPFLIRSELTVPAGATLRIEPGVSVFFDSNARMIVRGRLLALGEPTRRIQFTRIPKTYGYWNGILFEDATEENRLEHVDFNYTHEQAVFLTNSVFVAEDVQWGHAAGPIIRIRHSSVVVRNSRFPDIQYAQHVSGVGIRPGGRFLLEGNVFGTTTDYQDIVDFSDDGSAGAVVEIRNNHFLGGSDDALDLDGTEAFIEGNVFENFHKANTSTSESSAIASGEYEGRPARLTVVRNVFRNNDYGMMLKERARVRLENNTFLGHTHAALGFAEPERPWAGPPERVELIGNLFAEEQAVFGNLDPERVRNGTITLEVRQCLFPAAAGLWPEEFAPAEQGNRAGDPRWVNPPEDLRLRPGSPAAGAGPNGLDIGAAVPAGASISGEPPAVTPLDHATLRVAGPGIVAYRFRLDGAGEWSEPRPVGEPIELTGLPPGPHHVEVIGQDVAGAWQPETAPTRSRTWEVDPDAPAIEISEVLAANRSFTDPMGGAADWVELHNRSDRPIDLAGLRLTDDPARPDRFTFPAGFSLAPGERRVFYAGNAGGPEAGWLGFSLNAGGDGLWLFDTVERGGALLDQVTFGPQLPDFSLARDPAGRWTLAEPTPGEANRPVPTGDPAMVRLS
;
A
#
# COMPACT_ATOMS: atom_id res chain seq x y z
N GLY A 1 -1.33 24.80 46.28
CA GLY A 1 -2.00 25.26 47.51
C GLY A 1 -3.03 26.32 47.17
N SER A 2 -4.21 26.34 47.80
CA SER A 2 -5.36 27.14 47.30
C SER A 2 -5.37 28.63 47.67
N ASP A 3 -4.40 29.12 48.46
CA ASP A 3 -4.34 30.53 48.88
C ASP A 3 -3.72 31.42 47.79
N PRO A 4 -4.49 32.35 47.17
CA PRO A 4 -3.97 33.26 46.15
C PRO A 4 -2.80 34.14 46.64
N ASN A 5 -2.66 34.34 47.96
CA ASN A 5 -1.54 35.09 48.53
C ASN A 5 -0.18 34.46 48.25
N LEU A 6 -0.11 33.14 48.12
CA LEU A 6 1.14 32.41 47.88
C LEU A 6 1.73 32.72 46.50
N TYR A 7 0.88 33.09 45.54
CA TYR A 7 1.27 33.34 44.15
C TYR A 7 1.62 34.80 43.87
N ARG A 8 1.02 35.73 44.64
CA ARG A 8 1.26 37.19 44.51
C ARG A 8 2.39 37.72 45.39
N THR A 9 2.60 37.14 46.57
CA THR A 9 3.62 37.61 47.53
C THR A 9 5.01 37.43 46.92
N ASN A 10 5.88 38.44 47.08
CA ASN A 10 7.23 38.48 46.49
C ASN A 10 7.30 38.47 44.94
N ARG A 11 6.20 38.78 44.24
CA ARG A 11 6.14 38.85 42.76
C ARG A 11 6.53 37.54 42.05
N VAL A 12 6.18 36.38 42.62
CA VAL A 12 6.40 35.07 41.96
C VAL A 12 5.66 35.00 40.63
N TYR A 13 4.42 35.49 40.58
CA TYR A 13 3.69 35.74 39.33
C TYR A 13 3.12 37.17 39.30
N GLU A 14 3.15 37.80 38.12
CA GLU A 14 2.56 39.12 37.90
C GLU A 14 1.46 39.07 36.83
N LYS A 15 0.21 39.32 37.22
CA LYS A 15 -0.90 39.45 36.26
C LYS A 15 -0.75 40.72 35.42
N LYS A 16 -0.72 40.55 34.10
CA LYS A 16 -0.71 41.67 33.14
C LYS A 16 -2.11 42.11 32.73
N THR A 17 -3.08 41.20 32.72
CA THR A 17 -4.51 41.42 32.40
C THR A 17 -5.41 41.01 33.57
N ASN A 18 -6.68 41.43 33.57
CA ASN A 18 -7.69 41.14 34.62
C ASN A 18 -7.24 41.42 36.07
N ARG A 19 -6.31 42.38 36.26
CA ARG A 19 -5.67 42.65 37.55
C ARG A 19 -6.67 43.00 38.65
N SER A 20 -7.72 43.76 38.32
CA SER A 20 -8.74 44.19 39.27
C SER A 20 -9.65 43.06 39.76
N ALA A 21 -9.75 41.96 39.01
CA ALA A 21 -10.55 40.81 39.41
C ALA A 21 -9.87 39.97 40.51
N ASP A 22 -8.52 40.03 40.59
CA ASP A 22 -7.69 39.30 41.57
C ASP A 22 -8.01 37.79 41.69
N ASP A 23 -8.54 37.16 40.63
CA ASP A 23 -8.93 35.74 40.61
C ASP A 23 -7.82 34.87 40.03
N TRP A 24 -7.16 34.06 40.87
CA TRP A 24 -6.00 33.21 40.53
C TRP A 24 -6.35 31.73 40.37
N SER A 25 -7.64 31.39 40.34
CA SER A 25 -8.11 30.00 40.28
C SER A 25 -7.51 29.21 39.11
N ASP A 26 -7.42 29.83 37.94
CA ASP A 26 -6.84 29.24 36.73
C ASP A 26 -5.36 28.83 36.87
N LEU A 27 -4.53 29.70 37.44
CA LEU A 27 -3.12 29.42 37.69
C LEU A 27 -2.95 28.37 38.81
N ILE A 28 -3.80 28.44 39.84
CA ILE A 28 -3.82 27.44 40.92
C ILE A 28 -4.13 26.06 40.34
N ASP A 29 -5.14 25.97 39.47
CA ASP A 29 -5.56 24.73 38.82
C ASP A 29 -4.47 24.18 37.90
N LEU A 30 -3.76 25.03 37.13
CA LEU A 30 -2.61 24.61 36.33
C LEU A 30 -1.50 24.00 37.21
N LEU A 31 -1.14 24.67 38.30
CA LEU A 31 -0.05 24.24 39.17
C LEU A 31 -0.43 23.01 40.00
N ALA A 32 -1.69 22.86 40.38
CA ALA A 32 -2.22 21.65 40.99
C ALA A 32 -2.23 20.49 39.99
N ALA A 33 -2.64 20.73 38.74
CA ALA A 33 -2.60 19.72 37.69
C ALA A 33 -1.18 19.17 37.48
N LEU A 34 -0.17 20.05 37.45
CA LEU A 34 1.23 19.69 37.29
C LEU A 34 1.83 18.96 38.51
N ASN A 35 1.53 19.41 39.73
CA ASN A 35 2.25 18.94 40.93
C ASN A 35 1.48 17.91 41.78
N GLU A 36 0.16 17.95 41.77
CA GLU A 36 -0.68 17.25 42.76
C GLU A 36 -1.53 16.11 42.16
N THR A 37 -1.74 16.09 40.83
CA THR A 37 -2.52 15.02 40.15
C THR A 37 -1.78 13.67 40.24
N PRO A 38 -2.45 12.53 40.51
CA PRO A 38 -1.86 11.19 40.40
C PRO A 38 -1.46 10.83 38.95
N ASP A 39 -0.45 9.97 38.77
CA ASP A 39 0.06 9.63 37.43
C ASP A 39 -1.00 9.03 36.49
N ALA A 40 -1.93 8.24 37.02
CA ALA A 40 -3.02 7.63 36.24
C ALA A 40 -3.97 8.67 35.59
N ASP A 41 -4.09 9.87 36.20
CA ASP A 41 -4.98 10.94 35.73
C ASP A 41 -4.20 12.12 35.11
N TYR A 42 -2.87 12.04 35.12
CA TYR A 42 -1.99 13.18 34.84
C TYR A 42 -2.15 13.70 33.41
N GLU A 43 -2.19 12.81 32.42
CA GLU A 43 -2.38 13.17 31.02
C GLU A 43 -3.71 13.90 30.79
N ALA A 44 -4.82 13.35 31.29
CA ALA A 44 -6.13 13.97 31.17
C ALA A 44 -6.17 15.35 31.86
N ALA A 45 -5.54 15.48 33.03
CA ALA A 45 -5.43 16.76 33.72
C ALA A 45 -4.60 17.78 32.94
N LEU A 46 -3.47 17.36 32.35
CA LEU A 46 -2.62 18.22 31.51
C LEU A 46 -3.39 18.77 30.31
N HIS A 47 -4.05 17.91 29.54
CA HIS A 47 -4.77 18.32 28.34
C HIS A 47 -5.96 19.24 28.63
N ARG A 48 -6.48 19.22 29.87
CA ARG A 48 -7.51 20.17 30.33
C ARG A 48 -6.96 21.57 30.57
N VAL A 49 -5.75 21.70 31.11
CA VAL A 49 -5.22 22.98 31.60
C VAL A 49 -4.12 23.59 30.72
N ALA A 50 -3.43 22.82 29.89
CA ALA A 50 -2.29 23.27 29.10
C ALA A 50 -2.41 22.82 27.64
N ASN A 51 -1.96 23.68 26.73
CA ASN A 51 -1.78 23.29 25.34
C ASN A 51 -0.44 22.56 25.24
N VAL A 52 -0.49 21.23 25.40
CA VAL A 52 0.69 20.35 25.47
C VAL A 52 1.59 20.53 24.26
N GLU A 53 1.03 20.60 23.04
CA GLU A 53 1.79 20.79 21.80
C GLU A 53 2.60 22.09 21.82
N LEU A 54 1.99 23.21 22.22
CA LEU A 54 2.67 24.50 22.29
C LEU A 54 3.70 24.57 23.42
N TRP A 55 3.47 23.89 24.54
CA TRP A 55 4.46 23.77 25.61
C TRP A 55 5.67 22.96 25.16
N VAL A 56 5.43 21.81 24.53
CA VAL A 56 6.48 20.98 23.92
C VAL A 56 7.28 21.79 22.91
N ARG A 57 6.61 22.54 22.02
CA ARG A 57 7.25 23.47 21.07
C ARG A 57 8.07 24.55 21.75
N TYR A 58 7.58 25.14 22.84
CA TYR A 58 8.33 26.12 23.62
C TYR A 58 9.65 25.53 24.12
N PHE A 59 9.63 24.35 24.75
CA PHE A 59 10.85 23.72 25.25
C PHE A 59 11.78 23.28 24.11
N ALA A 60 11.23 22.71 23.03
CA ALA A 60 11.99 22.26 21.89
C ALA A 60 12.69 23.43 21.19
N LEU A 61 11.99 24.55 20.98
CA LEU A 61 12.56 25.77 20.40
C LEU A 61 13.70 26.30 21.26
N ASN A 62 13.52 26.37 22.59
CA ASN A 62 14.60 26.78 23.49
C ASN A 62 15.83 25.88 23.33
N THR A 63 15.64 24.57 23.19
CA THR A 63 16.72 23.60 22.93
C THR A 63 17.37 23.80 21.56
N MET A 64 16.59 24.08 20.51
CA MET A 64 17.07 24.33 19.15
C MET A 64 17.98 25.56 19.08
N VAL A 65 17.56 26.67 19.69
CA VAL A 65 18.34 27.92 19.71
C VAL A 65 19.41 27.94 20.80
N ALA A 66 19.52 26.85 21.57
CA ALA A 66 20.34 26.72 22.76
C ALA A 66 20.23 27.91 23.72
N ASN A 67 19.01 28.38 24.01
CA ASN A 67 18.76 29.56 24.85
C ASN A 67 19.53 29.48 26.18
N GLN A 68 20.34 30.49 26.51
CA GLN A 68 21.13 30.56 27.74
C GLN A 68 20.58 31.53 28.78
N GLU A 69 19.48 32.21 28.46
CA GLU A 69 18.81 33.09 29.42
C GLU A 69 18.27 32.32 30.63
N THR A 70 18.23 32.99 31.77
CA THR A 70 17.52 32.49 32.95
C THR A 70 16.04 32.41 32.62
N SER A 71 15.58 31.20 32.30
CA SER A 71 14.23 30.93 31.83
C SER A 71 13.80 29.51 32.18
N LEU A 72 12.47 29.29 32.12
CA LEU A 72 11.87 27.97 32.26
C LEU A 72 12.47 26.95 31.27
N GLY A 73 12.81 27.38 30.05
CA GLY A 73 13.41 26.55 29.00
C GLY A 73 14.86 26.11 29.27
N MET A 74 15.56 26.75 30.22
CA MET A 74 16.90 26.36 30.67
C MET A 74 16.89 25.50 31.94
N GLY A 75 15.71 25.32 32.54
CA GLY A 75 15.55 24.66 33.83
C GLY A 75 16.08 25.52 34.98
N LYS A 76 15.86 26.83 34.93
CA LYS A 76 16.20 27.78 35.99
C LYS A 76 15.02 28.68 36.32
N ASP A 77 15.02 29.21 37.53
CA ASP A 77 14.14 30.31 37.91
C ASP A 77 14.46 31.54 37.03
N GLY A 78 13.44 32.13 36.42
CA GLY A 78 13.60 33.22 35.47
C GLY A 78 12.29 33.63 34.82
N ASP A 79 12.36 34.61 33.91
CA ASP A 79 11.19 35.26 33.37
C ASP A 79 10.56 34.46 32.22
N PHE A 80 9.24 34.32 32.27
CA PHE A 80 8.43 33.79 31.18
C PHE A 80 7.02 34.36 31.27
N ALA A 81 6.31 34.35 30.15
CA ALA A 81 4.90 34.71 30.13
C ALA A 81 4.02 33.48 29.94
N LEU A 82 2.90 33.45 30.64
CA LEU A 82 1.81 32.52 30.45
C LEU A 82 0.61 33.28 29.90
N TYR A 83 -0.06 32.69 28.91
CA TYR A 83 -1.31 33.22 28.40
C TYR A 83 -2.39 32.13 28.45
N ARG A 84 -3.58 32.54 28.88
CA ARG A 84 -4.79 31.73 28.89
C ARG A 84 -5.83 32.42 28.04
N GLY A 85 -6.31 31.75 27.00
CA GLY A 85 -7.31 32.31 26.10
C GLY A 85 -8.71 32.38 26.72
N VAL A 86 -9.58 33.11 26.03
CA VAL A 86 -11.03 33.14 26.34
C VAL A 86 -11.74 32.00 25.60
N GLU A 87 -11.37 31.73 24.36
CA GLU A 87 -11.93 30.64 23.53
C GLU A 87 -11.27 29.30 23.86
N ASP A 88 -9.94 29.28 23.91
CA ASP A 88 -9.17 28.14 24.41
C ASP A 88 -8.61 28.46 25.81
N PRO A 89 -9.20 27.89 26.87
CA PRO A 89 -8.80 28.15 28.25
C PRO A 89 -7.52 27.42 28.67
N ARG A 90 -6.85 26.70 27.77
CA ARG A 90 -5.59 26.02 28.05
C ARG A 90 -4.44 27.03 28.01
N PHE A 91 -3.53 26.93 28.99
CA PHE A 91 -2.37 27.80 29.08
C PHE A 91 -1.36 27.51 27.96
N ILE A 92 -0.76 28.58 27.42
CA ILE A 92 0.41 28.53 26.52
C ILE A 92 1.59 29.27 27.15
N LEU A 93 2.80 28.79 26.88
CA LEU A 93 4.05 29.47 27.23
C LEU A 93 4.44 30.42 26.11
N ILE A 94 4.77 31.66 26.46
CA ILE A 94 5.24 32.68 25.53
C ILE A 94 6.73 32.91 25.78
N PRO A 95 7.58 32.77 24.73
CA PRO A 95 8.99 33.13 24.81
C PRO A 95 9.19 34.57 25.33
N TYR A 96 10.13 34.71 26.24
CA TYR A 96 10.58 35.97 26.81
C TYR A 96 12.10 35.90 26.92
N ASP A 97 12.76 37.06 26.79
CA ASP A 97 14.22 37.23 26.82
C ASP A 97 14.99 36.29 25.88
N THR A 98 15.37 36.81 24.71
CA THR A 98 15.91 36.02 23.60
C THR A 98 17.24 36.55 23.07
N ASP A 99 18.00 37.29 23.86
CA ASP A 99 19.26 37.92 23.45
C ASP A 99 20.52 37.07 23.74
N SER A 100 20.47 36.05 24.62
CA SER A 100 21.54 35.04 24.78
C SER A 100 21.24 33.68 24.10
N MET A 101 20.98 33.71 22.79
CA MET A 101 20.71 32.52 21.98
C MET A 101 21.75 32.32 20.87
N PHE A 102 21.66 31.22 20.12
CA PHE A 102 22.49 30.94 18.94
C PHE A 102 24.02 30.95 19.17
N GLY A 103 24.45 30.45 20.33
CA GLY A 103 25.88 30.31 20.64
C GLY A 103 26.60 31.60 20.98
N THR A 104 25.86 32.68 21.25
CA THR A 104 26.41 33.96 21.75
C THR A 104 27.13 33.81 23.10
N VAL A 105 26.70 32.86 23.95
CA VAL A 105 27.33 32.53 25.25
C VAL A 105 27.33 31.01 25.51
N GLY A 106 28.32 30.26 25.03
CA GLY A 106 28.29 28.78 25.13
C GLY A 106 27.06 28.15 24.45
N GLY A 107 26.90 26.81 24.50
CA GLY A 107 25.60 26.18 24.19
C GLY A 107 25.50 25.26 22.97
N LEU A 108 26.57 25.03 22.20
CA LEU A 108 26.52 24.04 21.12
C LEU A 108 26.15 22.63 21.64
N GLU A 109 26.75 22.24 22.77
CA GLU A 109 26.53 20.94 23.44
C GLU A 109 25.53 21.05 24.62
N ALA A 110 24.60 22.01 24.58
CA ALA A 110 23.59 22.12 25.62
C ALA A 110 22.68 20.86 25.64
N PRO A 111 22.50 20.17 26.79
CA PRO A 111 21.70 18.94 26.86
C PRO A 111 20.24 19.12 26.42
N LEU A 112 19.66 18.11 25.77
CA LEU A 112 18.28 18.13 25.27
C LEU A 112 17.26 18.29 26.41
N TRP A 113 17.51 17.63 27.53
CA TRP A 113 16.61 17.61 28.70
C TRP A 113 16.94 18.69 29.74
N ARG A 114 17.66 19.75 29.38
CA ARG A 114 18.12 20.77 30.34
C ARG A 114 17.00 21.44 31.16
N ALA A 115 15.78 21.51 30.62
CA ALA A 115 14.62 22.06 31.31
C ALA A 115 14.14 21.20 32.49
N THR A 116 14.51 19.92 32.54
CA THR A 116 14.11 18.98 33.60
C THR A 116 14.84 19.21 34.94
N ARG A 117 15.68 20.24 35.04
CA ARG A 117 16.26 20.65 36.34
C ARG A 117 15.21 21.19 37.31
N LEU A 118 14.03 21.57 36.82
CA LEU A 118 12.89 21.96 37.62
C LEU A 118 11.90 20.79 37.72
N ALA A 119 11.57 20.35 38.93
CA ALA A 119 10.80 19.12 39.15
C ALA A 119 9.43 19.08 38.44
N ALA A 120 8.71 20.20 38.38
CA ALA A 120 7.42 20.26 37.66
C ALA A 120 7.59 20.11 36.14
N VAL A 121 8.69 20.67 35.60
CA VAL A 121 9.02 20.56 34.17
C VAL A 121 9.59 19.20 33.84
N GLU A 122 10.38 18.61 34.74
CA GLU A 122 10.81 17.21 34.66
C GLU A 122 9.60 16.32 34.50
N ARG A 123 8.68 16.34 35.47
CA ARG A 123 7.47 15.53 35.42
C ARG A 123 6.66 15.73 34.15
N PHE A 124 6.53 16.96 33.66
CA PHE A 124 5.85 17.24 32.38
C PHE A 124 6.60 16.65 31.18
N LEU A 125 7.88 16.99 30.99
CA LEU A 125 8.64 16.62 29.79
C LEU A 125 9.00 15.14 29.74
N THR A 126 9.21 14.49 30.88
CA THR A 126 9.58 13.07 30.96
C THR A 126 8.38 12.15 31.09
N HIS A 127 7.16 12.69 31.16
CA HIS A 127 5.94 11.87 31.17
C HIS A 127 5.87 11.00 29.89
N PRO A 128 5.46 9.72 29.98
CA PRO A 128 5.45 8.83 28.82
C PRO A 128 4.62 9.31 27.63
N SER A 129 3.54 10.08 27.85
CA SER A 129 2.73 10.68 26.78
C SER A 129 3.34 11.94 26.17
N VAL A 130 4.33 12.58 26.82
CA VAL A 130 4.90 13.87 26.40
C VAL A 130 6.32 13.73 25.84
N ALA A 131 7.16 12.86 26.42
CA ALA A 131 8.55 12.69 25.99
C ALA A 131 8.71 12.36 24.49
N PRO A 132 7.88 11.48 23.89
CA PRO A 132 7.90 11.25 22.45
C PRO A 132 7.57 12.50 21.62
N LEU A 133 6.59 13.30 22.07
CA LEU A 133 6.20 14.54 21.40
C LEU A 133 7.35 15.55 21.39
N TYR A 134 8.15 15.57 22.47
CA TYR A 134 9.33 16.42 22.55
C TYR A 134 10.41 16.05 21.54
N TYR A 135 10.71 14.75 21.40
CA TYR A 135 11.61 14.28 20.36
C TYR A 135 11.06 14.56 18.95
N ALA A 136 9.76 14.35 18.73
CA ALA A 136 9.11 14.60 17.44
C ALA A 136 9.18 16.07 17.06
N GLU A 137 8.97 16.98 18.01
CA GLU A 137 9.03 18.41 17.75
C GLU A 137 10.46 18.89 17.50
N LEU A 138 11.47 18.35 18.20
CA LEU A 138 12.88 18.61 17.88
C LEU A 138 13.20 18.18 16.45
N ARG A 139 12.76 16.98 16.04
CA ARG A 139 12.95 16.47 14.68
C ARG A 139 12.23 17.36 13.66
N ARG A 140 10.96 17.68 13.88
CA ARG A 140 10.16 18.56 13.03
C ARG A 140 10.83 19.92 12.86
N LEU A 141 11.33 20.52 13.93
CA LEU A 141 12.02 21.81 13.88
C LEU A 141 13.32 21.73 13.07
N MET A 142 14.14 20.67 13.24
CA MET A 142 15.35 20.44 12.42
C MET A 142 15.03 20.29 10.93
N ASP A 143 13.97 19.54 10.59
CA ASP A 143 13.60 19.23 9.21
C ASP A 143 12.80 20.37 8.54
N THR A 144 12.31 21.36 9.31
CA THR A 144 11.52 22.49 8.81
C THR A 144 12.20 23.83 9.09
N VAL A 145 11.85 24.49 10.20
CA VAL A 145 12.23 25.87 10.53
C VAL A 145 13.75 26.04 10.58
N PHE A 146 14.47 25.06 11.12
CA PHE A 146 15.92 25.06 11.28
C PHE A 146 16.65 24.26 10.19
N ALA A 147 15.94 23.81 9.15
CA ALA A 147 16.60 23.19 8.00
C ALA A 147 17.47 24.24 7.30
N PRO A 148 18.71 23.91 6.89
CA PRO A 148 19.61 24.83 6.18
C PRO A 148 18.94 25.57 5.01
N ALA A 149 18.14 24.84 4.21
CA ALA A 149 17.42 25.40 3.07
C ALA A 149 16.36 26.45 3.44
N THR A 150 15.88 26.46 4.69
CA THR A 150 14.83 27.37 5.17
C THR A 150 15.42 28.49 6.03
N ILE A 151 16.27 28.16 7.00
CA ILE A 151 16.75 29.12 8.00
C ILE A 151 17.84 30.04 7.46
N GLU A 152 18.70 29.55 6.56
CA GLU A 152 19.85 30.33 6.08
C GLU A 152 19.42 31.51 5.20
N PRO A 153 18.48 31.37 4.24
CA PRO A 153 17.93 32.51 3.52
C PRO A 153 17.23 33.51 4.43
N LEU A 154 16.56 33.04 5.49
CA LEU A 154 15.88 33.90 6.45
C LEU A 154 16.88 34.74 7.26
N ILE A 155 18.00 34.14 7.68
CA ILE A 155 19.11 34.84 8.35
C ILE A 155 19.65 35.94 7.43
N ASP A 156 19.89 35.62 6.15
CA ASP A 156 20.40 36.61 5.19
C ASP A 156 19.42 37.76 4.95
N GLN A 157 18.14 37.44 4.80
CA GLN A 157 17.10 38.43 4.53
C GLN A 157 16.87 39.36 5.74
N LEU A 158 16.69 38.79 6.93
CA LEU A 158 16.30 39.56 8.11
C LEU A 158 17.47 40.27 8.78
N LEU A 159 18.64 39.62 8.83
CA LEU A 159 19.82 40.17 9.51
C LEU A 159 20.82 40.83 8.55
N GLY A 160 20.64 40.66 7.24
CA GLY A 160 21.48 41.29 6.20
C GLY A 160 21.78 42.77 6.42
N PRO A 161 20.77 43.61 6.70
CA PRO A 161 20.96 45.04 6.96
C PRO A 161 21.62 45.38 8.30
N TRP A 162 21.65 44.44 9.26
CA TRP A 162 22.01 44.70 10.66
C TRP A 162 23.27 43.95 11.14
N MET A 163 23.73 42.94 10.39
CA MET A 163 24.85 42.06 10.74
C MET A 163 25.81 41.93 9.54
N ASP A 164 27.11 41.78 9.77
CA ASP A 164 28.09 41.55 8.71
C ASP A 164 28.06 40.10 8.18
N GLU A 165 28.68 39.86 7.02
CA GLU A 165 28.71 38.52 6.41
C GLU A 165 29.34 37.47 7.34
N ALA A 166 30.41 37.85 8.04
CA ALA A 166 31.06 36.96 9.00
C ALA A 166 30.13 36.56 10.15
N GLY A 167 29.33 37.49 10.68
CA GLY A 167 28.32 37.23 11.70
C GLY A 167 27.21 36.30 11.21
N ARG A 168 26.69 36.56 10.01
CA ARG A 168 25.65 35.69 9.41
C ARG A 168 26.16 34.27 9.19
N GLN A 169 27.39 34.10 8.69
CA GLN A 169 27.98 32.78 8.50
C GLN A 169 28.19 32.03 9.83
N ARG A 170 28.55 32.73 10.92
CA ARG A 170 28.63 32.12 12.25
C ARG A 170 27.28 31.58 12.71
N LEU A 171 26.19 32.32 12.51
CA LEU A 171 24.84 31.87 12.88
C LEU A 171 24.41 30.63 12.06
N LYS A 172 24.61 30.66 10.74
CA LYS A 172 24.31 29.51 9.87
C LYS A 172 25.09 28.27 10.30
N GLN A 173 26.39 28.44 10.59
CA GLN A 173 27.23 27.35 11.07
C GLN A 173 26.76 26.80 12.42
N PHE A 174 26.42 27.69 13.38
CA PHE A 174 25.85 27.27 14.65
C PHE A 174 24.59 26.42 14.47
N VAL A 175 23.65 26.82 13.60
CA VAL A 175 22.43 26.05 13.36
C VAL A 175 22.75 24.67 12.79
N ARG A 176 23.67 24.57 11.82
CA ARG A 176 24.12 23.27 11.28
C ARG A 176 24.71 22.37 12.36
N ASP A 177 25.63 22.90 13.15
CA ASP A 177 26.30 22.12 14.20
C ASP A 177 25.33 21.73 15.32
N ARG A 178 24.36 22.60 15.65
CA ARG A 178 23.34 22.35 16.66
C ARG A 178 22.35 21.29 16.21
N ASN A 179 21.89 21.33 14.96
CA ASN A 179 21.08 20.26 14.38
C ASN A 179 21.83 18.92 14.43
N ALA A 180 23.11 18.91 14.06
CA ALA A 180 23.93 17.69 14.11
C ALA A 180 24.06 17.14 15.54
N TYR A 181 24.31 18.01 16.53
CA TYR A 181 24.36 17.62 17.94
C TYR A 181 23.02 17.04 18.42
N ILE A 182 21.90 17.72 18.14
CA ILE A 182 20.58 17.25 18.55
C ILE A 182 20.28 15.91 17.91
N ALA A 183 20.47 15.76 16.60
CA ALA A 183 20.28 14.49 15.90
C ALA A 183 21.11 13.34 16.50
N ALA A 184 22.36 13.60 16.92
CA ALA A 184 23.22 12.61 17.56
C ALA A 184 22.79 12.22 18.99
N ASN A 185 21.97 13.04 19.65
CA ASN A 185 21.51 12.83 21.03
C ASN A 185 20.03 12.44 21.12
N ILE A 186 19.29 12.40 20.02
CA ILE A 186 18.02 11.70 19.93
C ILE A 186 18.35 10.20 19.87
N PRO A 187 17.83 9.36 20.80
CA PRO A 187 18.07 7.92 20.77
C PRO A 187 17.72 7.31 19.41
N GLY A 188 18.56 6.38 18.94
CA GLY A 188 18.50 5.87 17.56
C GLY A 188 17.15 5.23 17.19
N SER A 189 16.80 5.33 15.91
CA SER A 189 15.50 4.92 15.35
C SER A 189 15.31 3.41 15.13
N LYS A 190 16.15 2.55 15.74
CA LYS A 190 16.13 1.11 15.48
C LYS A 190 15.90 0.30 16.74
N LEU A 191 15.01 -0.68 16.63
CA LEU A 191 14.82 -1.72 17.64
C LEU A 191 16.10 -2.57 17.78
N ASN A 192 16.68 -2.53 18.98
CA ASN A 192 17.87 -3.29 19.34
C ASN A 192 17.63 -4.11 20.60
N VAL A 193 18.33 -5.24 20.68
CA VAL A 193 18.39 -6.12 21.86
C VAL A 193 19.81 -6.07 22.41
N THR A 194 19.94 -5.88 23.72
CA THR A 194 21.20 -5.97 24.46
C THR A 194 21.18 -7.27 25.26
N SER A 195 22.05 -8.21 24.90
CA SER A 195 22.20 -9.50 25.57
C SER A 195 23.55 -9.58 26.30
N VAL A 196 23.52 -10.05 27.54
CA VAL A 196 24.73 -10.43 28.31
C VAL A 196 25.04 -11.92 28.23
N LEU A 197 24.21 -12.69 27.52
CA LEU A 197 24.39 -14.13 27.39
C LEU A 197 25.64 -14.44 26.54
N PRO A 198 26.41 -15.48 26.88
CA PRO A 198 27.50 -15.93 26.04
C PRO A 198 26.98 -16.37 24.66
N PHE A 199 27.75 -16.05 23.63
CA PHE A 199 27.44 -16.45 22.25
C PHE A 199 28.40 -17.56 21.80
N ASP A 200 27.85 -18.69 21.37
CA ASP A 200 28.59 -19.79 20.75
C ASP A 200 27.62 -20.55 19.81
N ALA A 201 27.60 -20.14 18.53
CA ALA A 201 26.58 -20.39 17.51
C ALA A 201 25.19 -19.76 17.81
N TYR A 202 24.73 -19.86 19.06
CA TYR A 202 23.55 -19.16 19.59
C TYR A 202 23.93 -18.44 20.88
N PHE A 203 23.16 -17.40 21.24
CA PHE A 203 23.12 -16.96 22.64
C PHE A 203 22.61 -18.12 23.47
N HIS A 204 23.24 -18.43 24.60
CA HIS A 204 22.85 -19.60 25.37
C HIS A 204 22.86 -19.38 26.88
N THR A 205 22.05 -20.19 27.55
CA THR A 205 21.94 -20.24 29.01
C THR A 205 21.51 -21.64 29.46
N THR A 206 21.78 -21.96 30.72
CA THR A 206 21.21 -23.14 31.40
C THR A 206 19.95 -22.81 32.19
N ASP A 207 19.63 -21.52 32.34
CA ASP A 207 18.48 -21.07 33.12
C ASP A 207 17.17 -21.21 32.32
N PRO A 208 16.05 -21.57 32.98
CA PRO A 208 14.75 -21.69 32.33
C PRO A 208 14.11 -20.33 31.98
N ALA A 209 14.76 -19.22 32.31
CA ALA A 209 14.34 -17.88 31.92
C ALA A 209 15.56 -16.94 31.87
N THR A 210 15.47 -15.85 31.10
CA THR A 210 16.53 -14.83 31.03
C THR A 210 15.97 -13.41 31.02
N PRO A 211 16.60 -12.44 31.69
CA PRO A 211 16.29 -11.03 31.49
C PRO A 211 16.70 -10.60 30.08
N MET A 212 16.00 -9.60 29.53
CA MET A 212 16.34 -8.97 28.25
C MET A 212 16.14 -7.47 28.33
N THR A 213 17.00 -6.71 27.66
CA THR A 213 16.91 -5.25 27.57
C THR A 213 17.23 -4.80 26.16
N GLY A 214 16.92 -3.56 25.83
CA GLY A 214 17.25 -3.00 24.53
C GLY A 214 16.82 -1.56 24.36
N THR A 215 16.84 -1.09 23.12
CA THR A 215 16.36 0.25 22.74
C THR A 215 15.36 0.16 21.61
N ALA A 216 14.50 1.16 21.45
CA ALA A 216 13.57 1.31 20.32
C ALA A 216 13.45 2.78 19.91
N ASP A 217 12.80 3.08 18.78
CA ASP A 217 12.60 4.46 18.34
C ASP A 217 11.60 5.17 19.27
N PRO A 218 12.01 6.23 20.01
CA PRO A 218 11.10 6.92 20.92
C PRO A 218 10.04 7.76 20.21
N LEU A 219 10.21 8.07 18.92
CA LEU A 219 9.21 8.82 18.15
C LEU A 219 7.97 7.97 17.90
N LEU A 220 8.18 6.70 17.55
CA LEU A 220 7.13 5.78 17.12
C LEU A 220 6.65 4.87 18.25
N THR A 221 7.52 4.47 19.16
CA THR A 221 7.21 3.44 20.17
C THR A 221 6.44 4.01 21.37
N ARG A 222 5.39 3.32 21.78
CA ARG A 222 4.63 3.55 23.03
C ARG A 222 4.62 2.35 23.95
N SER A 223 4.69 1.14 23.39
CA SER A 223 4.82 -0.08 24.17
C SER A 223 5.74 -1.10 23.49
N VAL A 224 6.28 -2.01 24.29
CA VAL A 224 7.17 -3.09 23.83
C VAL A 224 6.68 -4.40 24.41
N THR A 225 6.69 -5.46 23.59
CA THR A 225 6.46 -6.83 24.06
C THR A 225 7.64 -7.73 23.69
N VAL A 226 7.88 -8.75 24.52
CA VAL A 226 8.88 -9.80 24.30
C VAL A 226 8.18 -11.15 24.43
N ASN A 227 8.05 -11.88 23.32
CA ASN A 227 7.17 -13.05 23.20
C ASN A 227 5.72 -12.76 23.63
N GLY A 228 5.22 -11.56 23.31
CA GLY A 228 3.89 -11.11 23.72
C GLY A 228 3.78 -10.68 25.19
N LEU A 229 4.82 -10.87 26.01
CA LEU A 229 4.86 -10.37 27.39
C LEU A 229 5.18 -8.87 27.40
N PRO A 230 4.44 -8.03 28.15
CA PRO A 230 4.76 -6.61 28.28
C PRO A 230 6.17 -6.41 28.86
N ALA A 231 6.97 -5.58 28.18
CA ALA A 231 8.25 -5.09 28.68
C ALA A 231 8.08 -3.66 29.22
N ALA A 232 8.83 -3.31 30.26
CA ALA A 232 8.91 -1.93 30.73
C ALA A 232 9.51 -1.05 29.63
N TRP A 233 8.94 0.12 29.39
CA TRP A 233 9.36 1.07 28.36
C TRP A 233 9.66 2.43 28.99
N ASP A 234 10.87 2.92 28.78
CA ASP A 234 11.33 4.26 29.14
C ASP A 234 11.49 5.09 27.86
N PRO A 235 10.52 5.98 27.53
CA PRO A 235 10.58 6.79 26.32
C PRO A 235 11.61 7.94 26.39
N VAL A 236 12.13 8.28 27.57
CA VAL A 236 13.16 9.32 27.73
C VAL A 236 14.53 8.76 27.36
N LEU A 237 14.83 7.54 27.79
CA LEU A 237 16.06 6.84 27.43
C LEU A 237 15.92 6.01 26.16
N ALA A 238 14.69 5.88 25.65
CA ALA A 238 14.29 4.98 24.59
C ALA A 238 14.71 3.53 24.85
N ARG A 239 14.55 3.08 26.10
CA ARG A 239 14.99 1.77 26.59
C ARG A 239 13.81 0.89 26.97
N TRP A 240 13.91 -0.38 26.63
CA TRP A 240 12.98 -1.38 27.14
C TRP A 240 13.70 -2.44 27.96
N SER A 241 12.98 -3.05 28.90
CA SER A 241 13.49 -4.13 29.74
C SER A 241 12.41 -5.10 30.19
N ILE A 242 12.75 -6.37 30.30
CA ILE A 242 11.94 -7.42 30.90
C ILE A 242 12.83 -8.30 31.79
N ASP A 243 12.37 -8.57 33.01
CA ASP A 243 13.17 -9.26 34.03
C ASP A 243 13.33 -10.76 33.76
N ALA A 244 12.33 -11.38 33.12
CA ALA A 244 12.34 -12.82 32.84
C ALA A 244 11.52 -13.17 31.60
N VAL A 245 12.21 -13.68 30.57
CA VAL A 245 11.61 -14.32 29.40
C VAL A 245 11.72 -15.84 29.58
N PRO A 246 10.60 -16.58 29.70
CA PRO A 246 10.62 -18.03 29.83
C PRO A 246 11.25 -18.74 28.62
N LEU A 247 12.04 -19.78 28.88
CA LEU A 247 12.74 -20.57 27.87
C LEU A 247 12.40 -22.06 27.98
N LEU A 248 12.02 -22.64 26.85
CA LEU A 248 11.78 -24.06 26.64
C LEU A 248 13.11 -24.80 26.41
N PRO A 249 13.18 -26.12 26.65
CA PRO A 249 14.34 -26.92 26.25
C PRO A 249 14.67 -26.77 24.75
N GLY A 250 15.94 -26.51 24.43
CA GLY A 250 16.39 -26.31 23.04
C GLY A 250 16.43 -24.83 22.63
N ILE A 251 16.23 -24.57 21.33
CA ILE A 251 16.33 -23.22 20.75
C ILE A 251 14.97 -22.53 20.87
N ASN A 252 14.98 -21.32 21.41
CA ASN A 252 13.82 -20.45 21.57
C ASN A 252 14.00 -19.23 20.67
N ARG A 253 13.09 -19.05 19.71
CA ARG A 253 12.98 -17.80 18.95
C ARG A 253 12.23 -16.78 19.78
N ILE A 254 12.95 -15.77 20.27
CA ILE A 254 12.33 -14.66 21.01
C ILE A 254 11.93 -13.57 20.03
N VAL A 255 10.66 -13.20 20.01
CA VAL A 255 10.11 -12.13 19.17
C VAL A 255 9.95 -10.87 20.02
N ILE A 256 10.66 -9.81 19.67
CA ILE A 256 10.54 -8.49 20.29
C ILE A 256 9.73 -7.60 19.36
N GLN A 257 8.69 -6.95 19.86
CA GLN A 257 7.80 -6.09 19.08
C GLN A 257 7.61 -4.74 19.76
N THR A 258 7.48 -3.70 18.96
CA THR A 258 7.22 -2.33 19.39
C THR A 258 5.92 -1.86 18.75
N PHE A 259 5.10 -1.14 19.50
CA PHE A 259 3.81 -0.67 19.06
C PHE A 259 3.66 0.83 19.30
N ASP A 260 2.88 1.51 18.46
CA ASP A 260 2.54 2.92 18.60
C ASP A 260 1.37 3.14 19.58
N ASP A 261 0.80 4.35 19.57
CA ASP A 261 -0.32 4.75 20.41
C ASP A 261 -1.67 4.14 19.98
N ALA A 262 -1.82 3.82 18.69
CA ALA A 262 -2.97 3.08 18.17
C ALA A 262 -2.89 1.58 18.52
N GLY A 263 -1.72 1.11 18.92
CA GLY A 263 -1.43 -0.31 19.14
C GLY A 263 -0.99 -1.04 17.87
N ASP A 264 -0.65 -0.29 16.82
CA ASP A 264 -0.16 -0.83 15.56
C ASP A 264 1.32 -1.21 15.68
N LEU A 265 1.72 -2.28 15.01
CA LEU A 265 3.10 -2.77 15.03
C LEU A 265 4.02 -1.80 14.29
N VAL A 266 4.96 -1.20 15.02
CA VAL A 266 5.95 -0.25 14.47
C VAL A 266 7.18 -0.98 13.94
N SER A 267 7.73 -1.90 14.72
CA SER A 267 8.95 -2.63 14.41
C SER A 267 9.02 -3.92 15.21
N TRP A 268 9.70 -4.92 14.68
CA TRP A 268 9.90 -6.19 15.34
C TRP A 268 11.30 -6.77 15.06
N ARG A 269 11.74 -7.70 15.91
CA ARG A 269 13.03 -8.39 15.76
C ARG A 269 12.99 -9.77 16.42
N ASN A 270 13.62 -10.74 15.76
CA ASN A 270 13.88 -12.07 16.34
C ASN A 270 15.23 -12.12 17.05
N TRP A 271 15.30 -12.90 18.12
CA TRP A 271 16.51 -13.15 18.89
C TRP A 271 16.52 -14.59 19.41
N ASP A 272 17.43 -15.42 18.90
CA ASP A 272 17.46 -16.83 19.26
C ASP A 272 18.29 -17.09 20.51
N ILE A 273 17.70 -17.85 21.45
CA ILE A 273 18.36 -18.25 22.69
C ILE A 273 18.26 -19.77 22.85
N TRP A 274 19.42 -20.42 22.98
CA TRP A 274 19.51 -21.85 23.22
C TRP A 274 19.61 -22.15 24.72
N ARG A 275 18.58 -22.82 25.24
CA ARG A 275 18.62 -23.43 26.57
C ARG A 275 19.32 -24.79 26.49
N ASN A 276 20.54 -24.86 27.04
CA ASN A 276 21.49 -25.94 26.77
C ASN A 276 21.75 -26.91 27.93
N ASP A 277 20.93 -26.89 28.99
CA ASP A 277 21.00 -27.82 30.13
C ASP A 277 20.33 -29.19 29.85
N VAL A 278 19.55 -29.32 28.78
CA VAL A 278 18.76 -30.52 28.48
C VAL A 278 19.44 -31.42 27.44
N THR A 279 19.63 -32.69 27.79
CA THR A 279 20.39 -33.69 27.00
C THR A 279 19.64 -34.24 25.79
N GLY A 280 18.32 -34.06 25.72
CA GLY A 280 17.45 -34.42 24.59
C GLY A 280 16.95 -35.88 24.57
N THR A 281 15.86 -36.11 23.84
CA THR A 281 15.16 -37.41 23.70
C THR A 281 15.47 -38.04 22.36
N ALA A 282 15.98 -39.28 22.33
CA ALA A 282 16.29 -39.98 21.08
C ALA A 282 15.03 -40.38 20.30
N ALA A 283 15.05 -40.18 18.98
CA ALA A 283 13.89 -40.35 18.10
C ALA A 283 14.23 -41.08 16.78
N ASP A 284 15.21 -42.00 16.80
CA ASP A 284 15.60 -42.81 15.63
C ASP A 284 14.65 -44.01 15.40
N GLY A 285 14.65 -44.52 14.16
CA GLY A 285 13.92 -45.72 13.75
C GLY A 285 12.48 -45.43 13.29
N THR A 286 11.64 -46.47 13.29
CA THR A 286 10.23 -46.36 12.89
C THR A 286 9.36 -46.09 14.11
N LEU A 287 8.47 -45.09 14.03
CA LEU A 287 7.49 -44.85 15.08
C LEU A 287 6.56 -46.06 15.26
N PRO A 288 6.17 -46.41 16.51
CA PRO A 288 5.31 -47.56 16.77
C PRO A 288 3.84 -47.35 16.35
N GLY A 289 3.46 -46.12 16.01
CA GLY A 289 2.11 -45.69 15.68
C GLY A 289 1.98 -44.18 15.86
N ASP A 290 0.76 -43.68 16.08
CA ASP A 290 0.51 -42.28 16.40
C ASP A 290 1.36 -41.83 17.60
N THR A 291 2.06 -40.72 17.41
CA THR A 291 3.02 -40.20 18.39
C THR A 291 2.85 -38.69 18.51
N VAL A 292 2.93 -38.18 19.74
CA VAL A 292 2.96 -36.75 20.03
C VAL A 292 4.30 -36.42 20.69
N TRP A 293 4.95 -35.36 20.24
CA TRP A 293 6.16 -34.81 20.86
C TRP A 293 5.80 -33.56 21.64
N HIS A 294 5.91 -33.65 22.97
CA HIS A 294 5.54 -32.57 23.87
C HIS A 294 6.70 -31.59 24.11
N THR A 295 6.38 -30.31 24.31
CA THR A 295 7.38 -29.23 24.47
C THR A 295 8.40 -29.47 25.59
N GLY A 296 8.00 -30.15 26.67
CA GLY A 296 8.87 -30.45 27.82
C GLY A 296 9.75 -31.70 27.66
N GLU A 297 9.52 -32.49 26.60
CA GLU A 297 10.24 -33.74 26.33
C GLU A 297 11.40 -33.53 25.34
N GLY A 298 11.45 -32.36 24.70
CA GLY A 298 12.51 -31.97 23.79
C GLY A 298 13.79 -31.49 24.49
N PRO A 299 14.86 -31.19 23.73
CA PRO A 299 14.94 -31.32 22.27
C PRO A 299 14.91 -32.80 21.84
N PHE A 300 14.25 -33.12 20.72
CA PHE A 300 14.28 -34.47 20.13
C PHE A 300 15.50 -34.63 19.24
N LEU A 301 16.15 -35.79 19.27
CA LEU A 301 17.42 -36.05 18.60
C LEU A 301 17.26 -37.18 17.58
N ILE A 302 17.48 -36.87 16.30
CA ILE A 302 17.48 -37.84 15.19
C ILE A 302 18.92 -37.99 14.71
N ARG A 303 19.52 -39.14 14.97
CA ARG A 303 20.95 -39.38 14.69
C ARG A 303 21.21 -40.11 13.38
N SER A 304 20.19 -40.78 12.84
CA SER A 304 20.24 -41.54 11.60
C SER A 304 18.99 -41.34 10.76
N GLU A 305 17.96 -42.15 10.93
CA GLU A 305 16.71 -42.02 10.19
C GLU A 305 15.52 -42.17 11.14
N LEU A 306 14.53 -41.29 10.99
CA LEU A 306 13.21 -41.43 11.59
C LEU A 306 12.17 -41.71 10.52
N THR A 307 11.38 -42.78 10.67
CA THR A 307 10.26 -43.08 9.78
C THR A 307 8.92 -42.90 10.51
N VAL A 308 8.03 -42.06 9.96
CA VAL A 308 6.59 -42.05 10.28
C VAL A 308 5.91 -43.03 9.32
N PRO A 309 5.53 -44.24 9.75
CA PRO A 309 5.01 -45.27 8.86
C PRO A 309 3.62 -44.90 8.33
N ALA A 310 3.21 -45.54 7.23
CA ALA A 310 1.86 -45.39 6.68
C ALA A 310 0.80 -45.69 7.74
N GLY A 311 -0.23 -44.84 7.83
CA GLY A 311 -1.30 -44.93 8.82
C GLY A 311 -0.97 -44.39 10.21
N ALA A 312 0.23 -43.85 10.44
CA ALA A 312 0.60 -43.17 11.68
C ALA A 312 0.72 -41.65 11.50
N THR A 313 0.39 -40.90 12.55
CA THR A 313 0.58 -39.45 12.64
C THR A 313 1.65 -39.09 13.67
N LEU A 314 2.65 -38.30 13.26
CA LEU A 314 3.52 -37.58 14.18
C LEU A 314 3.00 -36.16 14.38
N ARG A 315 2.60 -35.80 15.59
CA ARG A 315 2.25 -34.43 15.98
C ARG A 315 3.37 -33.82 16.83
N ILE A 316 3.81 -32.62 16.48
CA ILE A 316 4.84 -31.88 17.22
C ILE A 316 4.21 -30.60 17.76
N GLU A 317 4.29 -30.41 19.08
CA GLU A 317 3.73 -29.24 19.77
C GLU A 317 4.56 -27.97 19.57
N PRO A 318 3.96 -26.77 19.77
CA PRO A 318 4.68 -25.50 19.70
C PRO A 318 5.94 -25.45 20.58
N GLY A 319 6.99 -24.83 20.03
CA GLY A 319 8.26 -24.58 20.71
C GLY A 319 9.18 -25.78 20.84
N VAL A 320 8.81 -26.95 20.31
CA VAL A 320 9.69 -28.12 20.29
C VAL A 320 10.90 -27.87 19.38
N SER A 321 12.09 -28.20 19.88
CA SER A 321 13.30 -28.31 19.07
C SER A 321 13.55 -29.75 18.65
N VAL A 322 13.87 -29.96 17.37
CA VAL A 322 14.24 -31.25 16.78
C VAL A 322 15.61 -31.09 16.14
N PHE A 323 16.59 -31.80 16.69
CA PHE A 323 17.98 -31.74 16.25
C PHE A 323 18.37 -32.99 15.46
N PHE A 324 19.05 -32.77 14.34
CA PHE A 324 19.54 -33.82 13.45
C PHE A 324 21.07 -33.91 13.49
N ASP A 325 21.61 -35.13 13.46
CA ASP A 325 23.02 -35.36 13.09
C ASP A 325 23.23 -35.13 11.60
N SER A 326 24.51 -35.00 11.19
CA SER A 326 24.88 -34.93 9.78
C SER A 326 24.36 -36.14 9.00
N ASN A 327 23.76 -35.88 7.82
CA ASN A 327 23.13 -36.86 6.94
C ASN A 327 21.90 -37.58 7.52
N ALA A 328 21.45 -37.22 8.73
CA ALA A 328 20.22 -37.77 9.26
C ALA A 328 19.00 -37.28 8.47
N ARG A 329 17.91 -38.04 8.45
CA ARG A 329 16.68 -37.66 7.73
C ARG A 329 15.41 -38.09 8.44
N MET A 330 14.30 -37.45 8.07
CA MET A 330 12.95 -37.93 8.38
C MET A 330 12.26 -38.42 7.10
N ILE A 331 11.62 -39.59 7.16
CA ILE A 331 10.78 -40.14 6.09
C ILE A 331 9.34 -40.21 6.61
N VAL A 332 8.42 -39.58 5.90
CA VAL A 332 7.00 -39.54 6.23
C VAL A 332 6.24 -40.30 5.16
N ARG A 333 5.69 -41.46 5.53
CA ARG A 333 4.74 -42.25 4.73
C ARG A 333 3.31 -42.18 5.28
N GLY A 334 3.19 -41.78 6.54
CA GLY A 334 1.92 -41.45 7.20
C GLY A 334 1.64 -39.96 7.12
N ARG A 335 1.55 -39.31 8.28
CA ARG A 335 1.26 -37.87 8.38
C ARG A 335 2.17 -37.15 9.38
N LEU A 336 2.66 -35.96 9.02
CA LEU A 336 3.36 -35.05 9.91
C LEU A 336 2.53 -33.79 10.16
N LEU A 337 2.34 -33.45 11.44
CA LEU A 337 1.71 -32.22 11.90
C LEU A 337 2.66 -31.48 12.84
N ALA A 338 3.47 -30.57 12.31
CA ALA A 338 4.30 -29.66 13.11
C ALA A 338 3.60 -28.30 13.20
N LEU A 339 2.85 -28.11 14.29
CA LEU A 339 1.95 -26.96 14.46
C LEU A 339 2.53 -26.06 15.54
N GLY A 340 3.42 -25.16 15.14
CA GLY A 340 4.01 -24.14 16.00
C GLY A 340 3.06 -22.96 16.25
N GLU A 341 3.58 -21.95 16.92
CA GLU A 341 2.92 -20.64 17.09
C GLU A 341 3.93 -19.51 16.81
N PRO A 342 3.48 -18.29 16.48
CA PRO A 342 4.39 -17.17 16.14
C PRO A 342 5.51 -16.92 17.17
N THR A 343 5.22 -17.08 18.47
CA THR A 343 6.17 -16.90 19.58
C THR A 343 6.73 -18.22 20.15
N ARG A 344 6.25 -19.37 19.66
CA ARG A 344 6.69 -20.72 20.05
C ARG A 344 6.90 -21.55 18.79
N ARG A 345 7.81 -21.10 17.94
CA ARG A 345 8.12 -21.74 16.67
C ARG A 345 8.83 -23.06 16.88
N ILE A 346 8.48 -24.07 16.09
CA ILE A 346 9.18 -25.37 16.10
C ILE A 346 10.50 -25.23 15.35
N GLN A 347 11.57 -25.80 15.90
CA GLN A 347 12.92 -25.71 15.31
C GLN A 347 13.33 -27.05 14.71
N PHE A 348 13.47 -27.16 13.39
CA PHE A 348 14.19 -28.27 12.75
C PHE A 348 15.58 -27.77 12.35
N THR A 349 16.63 -28.33 12.97
CA THR A 349 18.01 -27.87 12.72
C THR A 349 19.01 -28.95 13.08
N ARG A 350 20.29 -28.73 12.78
CA ARG A 350 21.36 -29.61 13.28
C ARG A 350 21.55 -29.46 14.78
N ILE A 351 22.21 -30.43 15.42
CA ILE A 351 22.62 -30.30 16.83
C ILE A 351 23.52 -29.05 16.99
N PRO A 352 23.21 -28.11 17.90
CA PRO A 352 24.05 -26.93 18.12
C PRO A 352 25.53 -27.31 18.40
N LYS A 353 26.45 -26.48 17.90
CA LYS A 353 27.92 -26.70 17.93
C LYS A 353 28.44 -27.88 17.11
N THR A 354 27.60 -28.55 16.32
CA THR A 354 28.06 -29.52 15.31
C THR A 354 28.25 -28.86 13.94
N TYR A 355 29.04 -29.51 13.09
CA TYR A 355 29.20 -29.13 11.69
C TYR A 355 28.40 -30.08 10.79
N GLY A 356 28.24 -29.68 9.53
CA GLY A 356 27.50 -30.44 8.52
C GLY A 356 26.02 -30.08 8.47
N TYR A 357 25.31 -30.87 7.67
CA TYR A 357 23.93 -30.65 7.26
C TYR A 357 23.16 -31.97 7.37
N TRP A 358 21.84 -31.88 7.55
CA TRP A 358 20.94 -33.03 7.52
C TRP A 358 20.19 -33.10 6.19
N ASN A 359 19.60 -34.25 5.89
CA ASN A 359 19.04 -34.60 4.57
C ASN A 359 17.52 -34.33 4.46
N GLY A 360 17.03 -33.34 5.21
CA GLY A 360 15.66 -32.86 5.10
C GLY A 360 14.58 -33.89 5.47
N ILE A 361 13.35 -33.60 5.03
CA ILE A 361 12.18 -34.46 5.19
C ILE A 361 11.73 -34.97 3.81
N LEU A 362 11.66 -36.30 3.67
CA LEU A 362 11.06 -36.96 2.51
C LEU A 362 9.61 -37.35 2.83
N PHE A 363 8.66 -36.84 2.06
CA PHE A 363 7.28 -37.31 2.04
C PHE A 363 7.09 -38.25 0.85
N GLU A 364 6.79 -39.51 1.16
CA GLU A 364 6.68 -40.59 0.18
C GLU A 364 5.31 -41.24 0.31
N ASP A 365 4.44 -41.04 -0.70
CA ASP A 365 3.05 -41.49 -0.69
C ASP A 365 2.24 -41.02 0.55
N ALA A 366 2.66 -39.89 1.15
CA ALA A 366 1.99 -39.25 2.27
C ALA A 366 0.81 -38.42 1.74
N THR A 367 -0.27 -39.12 1.39
CA THR A 367 -1.42 -38.55 0.67
C THR A 367 -2.39 -37.76 1.56
N GLU A 368 -2.29 -37.89 2.88
CA GLU A 368 -2.96 -36.98 3.82
C GLU A 368 -2.24 -35.64 3.90
N GLU A 369 -2.94 -34.57 4.32
CA GLU A 369 -2.31 -33.26 4.49
C GLU A 369 -1.21 -33.30 5.57
N ASN A 370 0.04 -33.11 5.14
CA ASN A 370 1.20 -32.87 6.00
C ASN A 370 1.40 -31.37 6.17
N ARG A 371 1.59 -30.91 7.40
CA ARG A 371 1.61 -29.48 7.72
C ARG A 371 2.82 -29.07 8.54
N LEU A 372 3.50 -28.03 8.07
CA LEU A 372 4.46 -27.23 8.82
C LEU A 372 3.88 -25.84 9.03
N GLU A 373 3.70 -25.42 10.27
CA GLU A 373 3.12 -24.12 10.61
C GLU A 373 3.98 -23.46 11.69
N HIS A 374 4.42 -22.21 11.47
CA HIS A 374 5.32 -21.49 12.37
C HIS A 374 6.60 -22.30 12.70
N VAL A 375 7.31 -22.72 11.65
CA VAL A 375 8.50 -23.59 11.73
C VAL A 375 9.75 -22.84 11.25
N ASP A 376 10.86 -23.01 11.95
CA ASP A 376 12.18 -22.61 11.48
C ASP A 376 12.98 -23.85 11.06
N PHE A 377 13.43 -23.87 9.81
CA PHE A 377 13.96 -25.05 9.14
C PHE A 377 15.36 -24.76 8.59
N ASN A 378 16.39 -25.28 9.26
CA ASN A 378 17.76 -24.81 9.07
C ASN A 378 18.78 -25.93 8.81
N TYR A 379 19.84 -25.60 8.08
CA TYR A 379 21.02 -26.45 7.86
C TYR A 379 20.74 -27.78 7.12
N THR A 380 20.03 -27.72 6.00
CA THR A 380 19.87 -28.87 5.09
C THR A 380 20.84 -28.86 3.91
N HIS A 381 21.14 -30.03 3.34
CA HIS A 381 22.06 -30.16 2.20
C HIS A 381 21.42 -30.66 0.90
N GLU A 382 20.54 -31.67 0.96
CA GLU A 382 19.81 -32.13 -0.24
C GLU A 382 18.58 -31.25 -0.50
N GLN A 383 17.40 -31.85 -0.57
CA GLN A 383 16.13 -31.14 -0.55
C GLN A 383 15.68 -30.95 0.90
N ALA A 384 15.41 -29.73 1.33
CA ALA A 384 14.86 -29.51 2.68
C ALA A 384 13.53 -30.25 2.86
N VAL A 385 12.69 -30.21 1.83
CA VAL A 385 11.44 -30.96 1.68
C VAL A 385 11.43 -31.63 0.31
N PHE A 386 11.30 -32.95 0.26
CA PHE A 386 11.11 -33.69 -0.98
C PHE A 386 9.76 -34.40 -0.96
N LEU A 387 8.93 -34.14 -1.96
CA LEU A 387 7.59 -34.69 -2.12
C LEU A 387 7.52 -35.66 -3.29
N THR A 388 7.09 -36.89 -3.04
CA THR A 388 6.67 -37.85 -4.09
C THR A 388 5.23 -38.29 -3.81
N ASN A 389 4.32 -38.06 -4.76
CA ASN A 389 2.89 -38.41 -4.65
C ASN A 389 2.26 -38.02 -3.29
N SER A 390 2.58 -36.83 -2.77
CA SER A 390 2.23 -36.42 -1.39
C SER A 390 1.39 -35.14 -1.36
N VAL A 391 0.86 -34.78 -0.19
CA VAL A 391 0.13 -33.52 0.06
C VAL A 391 0.84 -32.75 1.18
N PHE A 392 1.31 -31.54 0.86
CA PHE A 392 2.11 -30.73 1.78
C PHE A 392 1.60 -29.29 1.85
N VAL A 393 1.52 -28.78 3.09
CA VAL A 393 1.18 -27.39 3.41
C VAL A 393 2.25 -26.81 4.31
N ALA A 394 2.76 -25.64 3.94
CA ALA A 394 3.63 -24.81 4.76
C ALA A 394 3.00 -23.43 4.98
N GLU A 395 2.92 -22.98 6.22
CA GLU A 395 2.38 -21.68 6.63
C GLU A 395 3.37 -21.00 7.58
N ASP A 396 3.85 -19.81 7.22
CA ASP A 396 4.88 -19.08 7.99
C ASP A 396 6.08 -19.98 8.37
N VAL A 397 6.71 -20.58 7.36
CA VAL A 397 7.95 -21.34 7.51
C VAL A 397 9.14 -20.44 7.13
N GLN A 398 10.21 -20.49 7.92
CA GLN A 398 11.45 -19.78 7.64
C GLN A 398 12.54 -20.79 7.34
N TRP A 399 13.07 -20.76 6.13
CA TRP A 399 14.23 -21.57 5.76
C TRP A 399 15.52 -20.78 5.90
N GLY A 400 16.57 -21.44 6.37
CA GLY A 400 17.88 -20.82 6.55
C GLY A 400 19.03 -21.81 6.39
N HIS A 401 20.18 -21.31 5.95
CA HIS A 401 21.39 -22.11 5.80
C HIS A 401 21.20 -23.41 4.99
N ALA A 402 20.35 -23.39 3.96
CA ALA A 402 20.23 -24.51 3.03
C ALA A 402 21.43 -24.52 2.06
N ALA A 403 22.01 -25.69 1.83
CA ALA A 403 23.10 -25.93 0.88
C ALA A 403 22.65 -26.63 -0.42
N GLY A 404 21.34 -26.81 -0.58
CA GLY A 404 20.71 -27.41 -1.75
C GLY A 404 19.26 -26.93 -1.90
N PRO A 405 18.47 -27.55 -2.79
CA PRO A 405 17.10 -27.12 -3.06
C PRO A 405 16.21 -27.12 -1.81
N ILE A 406 15.23 -26.21 -1.75
CA ILE A 406 14.35 -26.15 -0.56
C ILE A 406 13.17 -27.10 -0.71
N ILE A 407 12.34 -26.93 -1.74
CA ILE A 407 11.19 -27.80 -1.98
C ILE A 407 11.37 -28.48 -3.34
N ARG A 408 11.42 -29.82 -3.34
CA ARG A 408 11.39 -30.62 -4.57
C ARG A 408 10.08 -31.36 -4.72
N ILE A 409 9.46 -31.28 -5.89
CA ILE A 409 8.13 -31.79 -6.16
C ILE A 409 8.18 -32.87 -7.24
N ARG A 410 7.51 -33.99 -6.99
CA ARG A 410 7.18 -35.00 -8.02
C ARG A 410 5.73 -35.43 -7.86
N HIS A 411 4.89 -35.06 -8.82
CA HIS A 411 3.47 -35.44 -8.87
C HIS A 411 2.79 -35.25 -7.51
N SER A 412 2.90 -34.07 -6.89
CA SER A 412 2.44 -33.81 -5.52
C SER A 412 1.58 -32.57 -5.44
N SER A 413 0.85 -32.41 -4.34
CA SER A 413 0.12 -31.18 -4.01
C SER A 413 0.96 -30.36 -3.03
N VAL A 414 1.18 -29.09 -3.33
CA VAL A 414 1.98 -28.16 -2.54
C VAL A 414 1.22 -26.86 -2.32
N VAL A 415 1.19 -26.41 -1.08
CA VAL A 415 0.70 -25.07 -0.70
C VAL A 415 1.72 -24.46 0.24
N VAL A 416 2.28 -23.31 -0.12
CA VAL A 416 3.23 -22.58 0.72
C VAL A 416 2.78 -21.13 0.85
N ARG A 417 2.55 -20.71 2.10
CA ARG A 417 2.06 -19.37 2.40
C ARG A 417 2.92 -18.62 3.39
N ASN A 418 2.99 -17.31 3.21
CA ASN A 418 3.55 -16.36 4.19
C ASN A 418 4.94 -16.76 4.70
N SER A 419 5.71 -17.47 3.87
CA SER A 419 6.96 -18.11 4.25
C SER A 419 8.15 -17.37 3.67
N ARG A 420 9.35 -17.59 4.25
CA ARG A 420 10.58 -16.88 3.86
C ARG A 420 11.66 -17.85 3.45
N PHE A 421 12.09 -17.71 2.20
CA PHE A 421 13.21 -18.46 1.64
C PHE A 421 14.50 -17.60 1.72
N PRO A 422 15.67 -18.20 2.03
CA PRO A 422 16.94 -17.50 2.19
C PRO A 422 17.61 -17.23 0.85
N ASP A 423 18.73 -16.51 0.82
CA ASP A 423 19.63 -16.57 -0.33
C ASP A 423 20.27 -17.98 -0.41
N ILE A 424 20.36 -18.55 -1.61
CA ILE A 424 20.96 -19.86 -1.86
C ILE A 424 21.92 -19.80 -3.05
N GLN A 425 22.91 -20.69 -3.05
CA GLN A 425 23.89 -20.80 -4.13
C GLN A 425 23.79 -22.16 -4.79
N TYR A 426 23.87 -22.20 -6.13
CA TYR A 426 23.91 -23.44 -6.91
C TYR A 426 22.70 -24.38 -6.71
N ALA A 427 21.55 -23.83 -6.32
CA ALA A 427 20.30 -24.55 -6.14
C ALA A 427 19.09 -23.63 -6.35
N GLN A 428 17.91 -24.24 -6.55
CA GLN A 428 16.61 -23.57 -6.67
C GLN A 428 15.84 -23.59 -5.34
N HIS A 429 14.98 -22.60 -5.10
CA HIS A 429 14.11 -22.63 -3.91
C HIS A 429 13.02 -23.68 -4.07
N VAL A 430 12.32 -23.65 -5.18
CA VAL A 430 11.28 -24.62 -5.50
C VAL A 430 11.59 -25.22 -6.85
N SER A 431 11.58 -26.54 -6.95
CA SER A 431 11.64 -27.17 -8.26
C SER A 431 10.90 -28.49 -8.35
N GLY A 432 10.61 -28.93 -9.55
CA GLY A 432 9.99 -30.24 -9.72
C GLY A 432 9.17 -30.43 -10.96
N VAL A 433 8.37 -31.48 -10.94
CA VAL A 433 7.51 -31.85 -12.06
C VAL A 433 6.20 -32.42 -11.58
N GLY A 434 5.12 -32.03 -12.26
CA GLY A 434 3.83 -32.67 -12.17
C GLY A 434 3.05 -32.34 -10.90
N ILE A 435 1.77 -32.03 -11.06
CA ILE A 435 0.81 -31.97 -9.97
C ILE A 435 0.06 -33.31 -9.90
N ARG A 436 -0.26 -33.80 -8.70
CA ARG A 436 -1.11 -35.01 -8.58
C ARG A 436 -2.55 -34.72 -9.01
N PRO A 437 -3.33 -35.72 -9.49
CA PRO A 437 -4.75 -35.56 -9.72
C PRO A 437 -5.49 -35.03 -8.47
N GLY A 438 -6.27 -33.96 -8.64
CA GLY A 438 -6.97 -33.27 -7.54
C GLY A 438 -6.07 -32.49 -6.58
N GLY A 439 -4.77 -32.38 -6.88
CA GLY A 439 -3.81 -31.57 -6.11
C GLY A 439 -3.83 -30.10 -6.48
N ARG A 440 -3.07 -29.30 -5.72
CA ARG A 440 -2.84 -27.88 -5.96
C ARG A 440 -1.35 -27.58 -5.99
N PHE A 441 -0.98 -26.52 -6.69
CA PHE A 441 0.31 -25.85 -6.55
C PHE A 441 0.02 -24.39 -6.24
N LEU A 442 0.27 -23.96 -5.00
CA LEU A 442 0.04 -22.57 -4.58
C LEU A 442 1.25 -22.05 -3.81
N LEU A 443 1.82 -20.94 -4.29
CA LEU A 443 2.80 -20.13 -3.58
C LEU A 443 2.16 -18.76 -3.33
N GLU A 444 1.88 -18.40 -2.07
CA GLU A 444 1.17 -17.17 -1.73
C GLU A 444 1.81 -16.35 -0.60
N GLY A 445 2.02 -15.04 -0.78
CA GLY A 445 2.50 -14.17 0.29
C GLY A 445 3.94 -14.45 0.76
N ASN A 446 4.72 -15.20 -0.01
CA ASN A 446 6.08 -15.59 0.38
C ASN A 446 7.12 -14.52 -0.01
N VAL A 447 8.26 -14.55 0.67
CA VAL A 447 9.45 -13.78 0.28
C VAL A 447 10.56 -14.73 -0.11
N PHE A 448 11.01 -14.63 -1.35
CA PHE A 448 12.11 -15.41 -1.89
C PHE A 448 13.40 -14.60 -1.90
N GLY A 449 14.44 -15.13 -1.26
CA GLY A 449 15.81 -14.62 -1.41
C GLY A 449 16.35 -14.86 -2.82
N THR A 450 17.65 -14.66 -2.98
CA THR A 450 18.34 -14.74 -4.27
C THR A 450 18.92 -16.11 -4.56
N THR A 451 19.08 -16.43 -5.84
CA THR A 451 19.86 -17.56 -6.36
C THR A 451 21.11 -17.08 -7.08
N THR A 452 22.10 -17.97 -7.24
CA THR A 452 23.31 -17.71 -8.03
C THR A 452 23.59 -18.84 -9.02
N ASP A 453 24.35 -18.54 -10.08
CA ASP A 453 24.64 -19.44 -11.22
C ASP A 453 23.41 -19.66 -12.14
N TYR A 454 23.39 -20.73 -12.91
CA TYR A 454 22.27 -21.10 -13.77
C TYR A 454 21.15 -21.77 -12.97
N GLN A 455 20.47 -21.01 -12.10
CA GLN A 455 19.46 -21.50 -11.16
C GLN A 455 18.32 -20.49 -10.98
N ASP A 456 17.10 -20.98 -11.17
CA ASP A 456 15.88 -20.20 -11.00
C ASP A 456 15.42 -20.18 -9.53
N ILE A 457 14.55 -19.24 -9.17
CA ILE A 457 13.85 -19.32 -7.88
C ILE A 457 12.88 -20.50 -7.91
N VAL A 458 12.05 -20.57 -8.94
CA VAL A 458 11.07 -21.62 -9.18
C VAL A 458 11.28 -22.22 -10.57
N ASP A 459 11.68 -23.49 -10.62
CA ASP A 459 11.80 -24.28 -11.86
C ASP A 459 10.78 -25.42 -11.84
N PHE A 460 9.68 -25.26 -12.57
CA PHE A 460 8.59 -26.23 -12.53
C PHE A 460 8.01 -26.54 -13.91
N SER A 461 7.98 -27.84 -14.22
CA SER A 461 7.36 -28.35 -15.45
C SER A 461 6.09 -29.15 -15.16
N ASP A 462 5.09 -29.06 -16.02
CA ASP A 462 3.84 -29.82 -15.89
C ASP A 462 3.28 -30.20 -17.27
N ASP A 463 2.85 -31.46 -17.41
CA ASP A 463 2.16 -31.94 -18.62
C ASP A 463 0.66 -31.59 -18.60
N GLY A 464 0.18 -31.05 -17.46
CA GLY A 464 -1.19 -30.74 -17.10
C GLY A 464 -2.17 -31.89 -17.23
N SER A 465 -1.68 -33.12 -17.05
CA SER A 465 -2.49 -34.32 -16.86
C SER A 465 -3.44 -34.22 -15.66
N ALA A 466 -3.07 -33.42 -14.65
CA ALA A 466 -3.91 -33.16 -13.47
C ALA A 466 -5.01 -32.12 -13.69
N GLY A 467 -4.91 -31.29 -14.74
CA GLY A 467 -5.85 -30.18 -15.00
C GLY A 467 -5.84 -29.08 -13.93
N ALA A 468 -4.80 -29.00 -13.10
CA ALA A 468 -4.65 -27.98 -12.07
C ALA A 468 -3.94 -26.73 -12.63
N VAL A 469 -4.32 -25.57 -12.11
CA VAL A 469 -3.63 -24.29 -12.39
C VAL A 469 -2.57 -24.05 -11.32
N VAL A 470 -1.35 -23.72 -11.74
CA VAL A 470 -0.27 -23.25 -10.85
C VAL A 470 -0.59 -21.83 -10.39
N GLU A 471 -0.72 -21.63 -9.09
CA GLU A 471 -1.09 -20.34 -8.51
C GLU A 471 0.13 -19.70 -7.82
N ILE A 472 0.53 -18.51 -8.26
CA ILE A 472 1.64 -17.75 -7.67
C ILE A 472 1.12 -16.36 -7.34
N ARG A 473 0.85 -16.09 -6.06
CA ARG A 473 0.11 -14.90 -5.62
C ARG A 473 0.84 -14.06 -4.58
N ASN A 474 0.91 -12.75 -4.77
CA ASN A 474 1.35 -11.80 -3.74
C ASN A 474 2.73 -12.12 -3.12
N ASN A 475 3.62 -12.77 -3.86
CA ASN A 475 4.98 -13.08 -3.41
C ASN A 475 5.95 -11.94 -3.77
N HIS A 476 7.08 -11.91 -3.08
CA HIS A 476 8.18 -10.98 -3.38
C HIS A 476 9.44 -11.77 -3.73
N PHE A 477 9.95 -11.59 -4.95
CA PHE A 477 11.15 -12.21 -5.48
C PHE A 477 12.27 -11.18 -5.55
N LEU A 478 13.29 -11.34 -4.69
CA LEU A 478 14.28 -10.28 -4.42
C LEU A 478 15.42 -10.19 -5.46
N GLY A 479 15.56 -11.21 -6.32
CA GLY A 479 16.53 -11.25 -7.41
C GLY A 479 17.12 -12.63 -7.64
N GLY A 480 18.01 -12.72 -8.60
CA GLY A 480 18.65 -13.98 -8.99
C GLY A 480 19.52 -13.78 -10.22
N SER A 481 20.37 -14.77 -10.48
CA SER A 481 21.27 -14.75 -11.64
C SER A 481 20.69 -15.38 -12.91
N ASP A 482 19.47 -15.90 -12.83
CA ASP A 482 18.73 -16.56 -13.91
C ASP A 482 17.24 -16.18 -13.79
N ASP A 483 16.28 -17.09 -13.99
CA ASP A 483 14.87 -16.72 -13.96
C ASP A 483 14.28 -16.69 -12.54
N ALA A 484 13.27 -15.84 -12.28
CA ALA A 484 12.48 -16.01 -11.07
C ALA A 484 11.59 -17.24 -11.21
N LEU A 485 10.78 -17.26 -12.27
CA LEU A 485 9.90 -18.37 -12.59
C LEU A 485 10.29 -18.93 -13.96
N ASP A 486 10.78 -20.17 -14.01
CA ASP A 486 10.87 -20.96 -15.24
C ASP A 486 9.73 -22.00 -15.24
N LEU A 487 8.79 -21.81 -16.16
CA LEU A 487 7.50 -22.50 -16.17
C LEU A 487 7.26 -23.21 -17.51
N ASP A 488 7.52 -24.51 -17.54
CA ASP A 488 7.43 -25.33 -18.75
C ASP A 488 6.12 -26.10 -18.85
N GLY A 489 5.35 -25.90 -19.92
CA GLY A 489 4.07 -26.58 -20.18
C GLY A 489 2.93 -26.31 -19.19
N THR A 490 3.21 -25.51 -18.17
CA THR A 490 2.28 -25.19 -17.09
C THR A 490 1.11 -24.32 -17.56
N GLU A 491 -0.04 -24.49 -16.89
CA GLU A 491 -1.11 -23.49 -16.90
C GLU A 491 -1.04 -22.73 -15.57
N ALA A 492 -0.76 -21.42 -15.61
CA ALA A 492 -0.46 -20.66 -14.40
C ALA A 492 -1.27 -19.36 -14.29
N PHE A 493 -1.67 -19.06 -13.05
CA PHE A 493 -2.23 -17.77 -12.63
C PHE A 493 -1.26 -17.08 -11.68
N ILE A 494 -0.71 -15.96 -12.13
CA ILE A 494 0.38 -15.23 -11.48
C ILE A 494 -0.15 -13.84 -11.14
N GLU A 495 -0.50 -13.59 -9.88
CA GLU A 495 -1.17 -12.36 -9.45
C GLU A 495 -0.41 -11.60 -8.37
N GLY A 496 -0.27 -10.27 -8.50
CA GLY A 496 0.06 -9.41 -7.36
C GLY A 496 1.50 -9.54 -6.83
N ASN A 497 2.37 -10.25 -7.55
CA ASN A 497 3.75 -10.46 -7.13
C ASN A 497 4.63 -9.25 -7.47
N VAL A 498 5.74 -9.13 -6.74
CA VAL A 498 6.82 -8.19 -7.05
C VAL A 498 8.05 -8.97 -7.45
N PHE A 499 8.59 -8.69 -8.64
CA PHE A 499 9.81 -9.28 -9.17
C PHE A 499 10.87 -8.20 -9.36
N GLU A 500 12.02 -8.38 -8.72
CA GLU A 500 13.11 -7.41 -8.80
C GLU A 500 14.49 -8.02 -8.93
N ASN A 501 15.40 -7.34 -9.64
CA ASN A 501 16.83 -7.61 -9.67
C ASN A 501 17.24 -9.00 -10.21
N PHE A 502 16.51 -9.49 -11.22
CA PHE A 502 16.95 -10.66 -12.00
C PHE A 502 17.90 -10.24 -13.11
N HIS A 503 19.18 -10.58 -12.94
CA HIS A 503 20.26 -10.18 -13.85
C HIS A 503 21.15 -11.35 -14.17
N LYS A 504 21.37 -11.63 -15.46
CA LYS A 504 22.19 -12.75 -15.90
C LYS A 504 23.60 -12.65 -15.32
N ALA A 505 23.96 -13.62 -14.49
CA ALA A 505 25.29 -13.73 -13.89
C ALA A 505 25.84 -15.16 -13.98
N ASN A 506 25.59 -15.81 -15.11
CA ASN A 506 26.02 -17.17 -15.42
C ASN A 506 26.53 -17.26 -16.87
N THR A 507 27.12 -18.41 -17.25
CA THR A 507 27.68 -18.63 -18.60
C THR A 507 26.75 -19.41 -19.54
N SER A 508 25.48 -19.58 -19.17
CA SER A 508 24.51 -20.27 -20.01
C SER A 508 24.18 -19.44 -21.25
N THR A 509 23.60 -20.09 -22.25
CA THR A 509 23.01 -19.41 -23.42
C THR A 509 21.58 -18.92 -23.18
N SER A 510 21.03 -19.13 -21.99
CA SER A 510 19.71 -18.61 -21.57
C SER A 510 19.82 -17.14 -21.21
N GLU A 511 18.75 -16.38 -21.40
CA GLU A 511 18.61 -15.07 -20.77
C GLU A 511 18.07 -15.20 -19.34
N SER A 512 18.25 -14.15 -18.53
CA SER A 512 17.63 -14.01 -17.20
C SER A 512 16.40 -13.12 -17.30
N SER A 513 15.32 -13.51 -16.63
CA SER A 513 14.05 -12.80 -16.64
C SER A 513 13.27 -12.99 -15.33
N ALA A 514 12.30 -12.12 -15.06
CA ALA A 514 11.41 -12.40 -13.94
C ALA A 514 10.51 -13.62 -14.21
N ILE A 515 10.05 -13.81 -15.45
CA ILE A 515 9.27 -15.00 -15.84
C ILE A 515 9.72 -15.49 -17.22
N ALA A 516 10.17 -16.74 -17.27
CA ALA A 516 10.39 -17.49 -18.49
C ALA A 516 9.24 -18.49 -18.71
N SER A 517 8.76 -18.56 -19.94
CA SER A 517 7.81 -19.59 -20.38
C SER A 517 8.55 -20.72 -21.09
N GLY A 518 8.11 -21.97 -21.03
CA GLY A 518 8.63 -23.00 -21.94
C GLY A 518 7.66 -24.13 -22.27
N GLU A 519 8.16 -25.14 -22.98
CA GLU A 519 7.42 -26.33 -23.39
C GLU A 519 7.86 -27.57 -22.60
N TYR A 520 6.89 -28.31 -22.06
CA TYR A 520 7.12 -29.60 -21.42
C TYR A 520 6.30 -30.69 -22.11
N GLU A 521 6.97 -31.77 -22.54
CA GLU A 521 6.34 -32.90 -23.24
C GLU A 521 5.41 -32.51 -24.41
N GLY A 522 5.78 -31.48 -25.18
CA GLY A 522 5.00 -30.99 -26.33
C GLY A 522 3.84 -30.06 -25.97
N ARG A 523 3.69 -29.72 -24.69
CA ARG A 523 2.69 -28.76 -24.20
C ARG A 523 3.36 -27.41 -23.94
N PRO A 524 2.91 -26.32 -24.58
CA PRO A 524 3.43 -24.98 -24.30
C PRO A 524 2.80 -24.38 -23.04
N ALA A 525 3.53 -23.50 -22.37
CA ALA A 525 3.03 -22.74 -21.23
C ALA A 525 1.83 -21.83 -21.58
N ARG A 526 0.89 -21.71 -20.63
CA ARG A 526 -0.28 -20.84 -20.68
C ARG A 526 -0.36 -20.00 -19.43
N LEU A 527 -0.03 -18.71 -19.54
CA LEU A 527 0.20 -17.85 -18.38
C LEU A 527 -0.82 -16.71 -18.36
N THR A 528 -1.55 -16.58 -17.26
CA THR A 528 -2.36 -15.39 -16.95
C THR A 528 -1.64 -14.60 -15.85
N VAL A 529 -1.07 -13.46 -16.22
CA VAL A 529 -0.18 -12.65 -15.39
C VAL A 529 -0.87 -11.33 -15.10
N VAL A 530 -1.29 -11.10 -13.86
CA VAL A 530 -2.12 -9.94 -13.52
C VAL A 530 -1.64 -9.17 -12.31
N ARG A 531 -1.70 -7.85 -12.35
CA ARG A 531 -1.39 -6.99 -11.17
C ARG A 531 0.02 -7.18 -10.58
N ASN A 532 0.98 -7.70 -11.34
CA ASN A 532 2.36 -7.85 -10.89
C ASN A 532 3.18 -6.59 -11.15
N VAL A 533 4.20 -6.37 -10.34
CA VAL A 533 5.22 -5.33 -10.52
C VAL A 533 6.53 -5.98 -10.90
N PHE A 534 7.08 -5.57 -12.05
CA PHE A 534 8.39 -5.99 -12.54
C PHE A 534 9.31 -4.79 -12.52
N ARG A 535 10.40 -4.83 -11.75
CA ARG A 535 11.32 -3.70 -11.62
C ARG A 535 12.78 -4.13 -11.74
N ASN A 536 13.57 -3.39 -12.52
CA ASN A 536 15.02 -3.60 -12.60
C ASN A 536 15.42 -5.07 -12.86
N ASN A 537 14.81 -5.72 -13.84
CA ASN A 537 15.24 -7.03 -14.31
C ASN A 537 15.92 -6.90 -15.68
N ASP A 538 16.61 -7.93 -16.14
CA ASP A 538 17.09 -7.96 -17.52
C ASP A 538 15.92 -7.99 -18.50
N TYR A 539 15.04 -8.98 -18.32
CA TYR A 539 13.72 -9.01 -18.95
C TYR A 539 12.60 -9.10 -17.91
N GLY A 540 11.49 -8.42 -18.15
CA GLY A 540 10.27 -8.63 -17.36
C GLY A 540 9.70 -10.02 -17.60
N MET A 541 9.61 -10.43 -18.87
CA MET A 541 9.30 -11.82 -19.24
C MET A 541 10.07 -12.24 -20.49
N MET A 542 10.52 -13.50 -20.53
CA MET A 542 11.06 -14.15 -21.72
C MET A 542 10.04 -15.14 -22.29
N LEU A 543 9.47 -14.80 -23.45
CA LEU A 543 8.41 -15.55 -24.11
C LEU A 543 8.99 -16.40 -25.25
N LYS A 544 8.91 -17.72 -25.11
CA LYS A 544 9.48 -18.70 -26.04
C LYS A 544 8.51 -19.88 -26.25
N GLU A 545 8.85 -20.79 -27.17
CA GLU A 545 8.27 -22.14 -27.24
C GLU A 545 6.74 -22.19 -27.29
N ARG A 546 6.13 -21.44 -28.23
CA ARG A 546 4.69 -21.45 -28.49
C ARG A 546 3.82 -21.00 -27.29
N ALA A 547 4.42 -20.34 -26.30
CA ALA A 547 3.70 -19.86 -25.13
C ALA A 547 2.49 -18.98 -25.49
N ARG A 548 1.46 -19.05 -24.64
CA ARG A 548 0.27 -18.21 -24.72
C ARG A 548 0.15 -17.41 -23.42
N VAL A 549 0.28 -16.10 -23.52
CA VAL A 549 0.34 -15.24 -22.34
C VAL A 549 -0.72 -14.15 -22.42
N ARG A 550 -1.43 -13.96 -21.30
CA ARG A 550 -2.35 -12.85 -21.09
C ARG A 550 -1.84 -12.03 -19.92
N LEU A 551 -1.50 -10.78 -20.19
CA LEU A 551 -1.02 -9.82 -19.22
C LEU A 551 -2.09 -8.76 -18.95
N GLU A 552 -2.59 -8.67 -17.73
CA GLU A 552 -3.58 -7.66 -17.35
C GLU A 552 -3.11 -6.79 -16.19
N ASN A 553 -3.14 -5.47 -16.36
CA ASN A 553 -2.87 -4.54 -15.26
C ASN A 553 -1.51 -4.77 -14.58
N ASN A 554 -0.45 -5.14 -15.29
CA ASN A 554 0.90 -5.21 -14.71
C ASN A 554 1.64 -3.88 -14.85
N THR A 555 2.67 -3.68 -14.04
CA THR A 555 3.58 -2.53 -14.13
C THR A 555 5.01 -3.00 -14.36
N PHE A 556 5.61 -2.54 -15.45
CA PHE A 556 7.02 -2.78 -15.81
C PHE A 556 7.81 -1.48 -15.66
N LEU A 557 8.94 -1.57 -14.96
CA LEU A 557 9.76 -0.41 -14.62
C LEU A 557 11.26 -0.70 -14.77
N GLY A 558 11.90 -0.03 -15.72
CA GLY A 558 13.35 0.13 -15.74
C GLY A 558 14.15 -1.14 -16.02
N HIS A 559 13.72 -1.98 -16.98
CA HIS A 559 14.47 -3.19 -17.35
C HIS A 559 15.75 -2.85 -18.12
N THR A 560 16.80 -3.67 -17.97
CA THR A 560 18.09 -3.43 -18.63
C THR A 560 18.07 -3.83 -20.12
N HIS A 561 17.20 -4.77 -20.51
CA HIS A 561 16.99 -5.18 -21.91
C HIS A 561 15.58 -4.82 -22.40
N ALA A 562 14.54 -5.50 -21.93
CA ALA A 562 13.16 -5.21 -22.34
C ALA A 562 12.09 -5.70 -21.36
N ALA A 563 10.92 -5.07 -21.37
CA ALA A 563 9.78 -5.57 -20.60
C ALA A 563 9.37 -6.99 -21.04
N LEU A 564 9.25 -7.24 -22.35
CA LEU A 564 8.90 -8.55 -22.92
C LEU A 564 9.89 -8.95 -24.02
N GLY A 565 10.58 -10.08 -23.85
CA GLY A 565 11.39 -10.73 -24.88
C GLY A 565 10.57 -11.74 -25.69
N PHE A 566 10.65 -11.70 -27.02
CA PHE A 566 9.92 -12.61 -27.93
C PHE A 566 10.78 -13.72 -28.55
N ALA A 567 12.08 -13.68 -28.27
CA ALA A 567 13.05 -14.67 -28.67
C ALA A 567 14.33 -14.51 -27.86
N GLU A 568 14.98 -15.62 -27.55
CA GLU A 568 16.33 -15.64 -26.97
C GLU A 568 17.38 -15.51 -28.10
N PRO A 569 18.27 -14.49 -28.04
CA PRO A 569 19.25 -14.24 -29.10
C PRO A 569 20.16 -15.44 -29.40
N GLU A 570 20.61 -16.15 -28.38
CA GLU A 570 21.53 -17.30 -28.51
C GLU A 570 20.82 -18.65 -28.65
N ARG A 571 19.48 -18.68 -28.60
CA ARG A 571 18.66 -19.90 -28.69
C ARG A 571 17.52 -19.73 -29.70
N PRO A 572 17.82 -19.49 -30.99
CA PRO A 572 16.80 -19.26 -32.02
C PRO A 572 15.87 -20.46 -32.26
N TRP A 573 16.24 -21.66 -31.81
CA TRP A 573 15.43 -22.89 -31.91
C TRP A 573 14.29 -22.97 -30.89
N ALA A 574 14.34 -22.21 -29.80
CA ALA A 574 13.25 -22.14 -28.82
C ALA A 574 11.95 -21.60 -29.47
N GLY A 575 12.08 -20.84 -30.56
CA GLY A 575 10.94 -20.34 -31.32
C GLY A 575 10.14 -19.27 -30.55
N PRO A 576 9.18 -18.62 -31.24
CA PRO A 576 8.41 -17.51 -30.67
C PRO A 576 7.24 -18.01 -29.82
N PRO A 577 6.58 -17.11 -29.05
CA PRO A 577 5.25 -17.38 -28.50
C PRO A 577 4.19 -17.49 -29.62
N GLU A 578 3.05 -18.11 -29.33
CA GLU A 578 1.90 -18.15 -30.23
C GLU A 578 0.98 -16.95 -30.04
N ARG A 579 0.75 -16.53 -28.79
CA ARG A 579 -0.22 -15.48 -28.45
C ARG A 579 0.21 -14.65 -27.26
N VAL A 580 0.12 -13.33 -27.38
CA VAL A 580 0.39 -12.36 -26.32
C VAL A 580 -0.74 -11.34 -26.30
N GLU A 581 -1.47 -11.25 -25.19
CA GLU A 581 -2.52 -10.25 -24.96
C GLU A 581 -2.06 -9.28 -23.87
N LEU A 582 -2.00 -7.98 -24.18
CA LEU A 582 -1.64 -6.90 -23.26
C LEU A 582 -2.85 -6.00 -23.02
N ILE A 583 -3.31 -5.95 -21.77
CA ILE A 583 -4.56 -5.28 -21.41
C ILE A 583 -4.31 -4.46 -20.15
N GLY A 584 -4.40 -3.13 -20.22
CA GLY A 584 -4.24 -2.32 -18.99
C GLY A 584 -2.82 -2.30 -18.41
N ASN A 585 -1.79 -2.75 -19.13
CA ASN A 585 -0.42 -2.77 -18.61
C ASN A 585 0.25 -1.41 -18.73
N LEU A 586 1.14 -1.12 -17.77
CA LEU A 586 1.89 0.12 -17.67
C LEU A 586 3.38 -0.16 -17.85
N PHE A 587 4.01 0.54 -18.78
CA PHE A 587 5.45 0.47 -19.05
C PHE A 587 6.09 1.84 -18.82
N ALA A 588 7.15 1.90 -18.00
CA ALA A 588 7.88 3.14 -17.74
C ALA A 588 9.38 2.88 -17.61
N GLU A 589 10.18 3.88 -18.02
CA GLU A 589 11.65 3.84 -17.94
C GLU A 589 12.31 2.63 -18.66
N GLU A 590 11.57 1.99 -19.56
CA GLU A 590 12.02 0.81 -20.30
C GLU A 590 13.06 1.17 -21.37
N GLN A 591 14.10 0.32 -21.51
CA GLN A 591 15.02 0.38 -22.66
C GLN A 591 14.35 -0.09 -23.96
N ALA A 592 13.41 -1.03 -23.85
CA ALA A 592 12.50 -1.45 -24.88
C ALA A 592 11.27 -2.09 -24.23
N VAL A 593 10.09 -1.92 -24.82
CA VAL A 593 8.91 -2.66 -24.33
C VAL A 593 8.89 -4.06 -24.94
N PHE A 594 9.20 -4.18 -26.24
CA PHE A 594 9.31 -5.46 -26.93
C PHE A 594 10.75 -5.69 -27.40
N GLY A 595 11.43 -6.65 -26.78
CA GLY A 595 12.76 -7.14 -27.14
C GLY A 595 12.68 -8.30 -28.15
N ASN A 596 13.56 -8.29 -29.15
CA ASN A 596 13.71 -9.35 -30.15
C ASN A 596 12.41 -9.76 -30.90
N LEU A 597 11.43 -8.85 -30.99
CA LEU A 597 10.22 -9.08 -31.78
C LEU A 597 10.53 -8.92 -33.28
N ASP A 598 10.24 -9.96 -34.05
CA ASP A 598 10.20 -9.91 -35.52
C ASP A 598 8.79 -9.48 -35.99
N PRO A 599 8.60 -8.25 -36.51
CA PRO A 599 7.28 -7.76 -36.92
C PRO A 599 6.62 -8.59 -38.03
N GLU A 600 7.41 -9.26 -38.88
CA GLU A 600 6.85 -10.12 -39.94
C GLU A 600 6.11 -11.32 -39.36
N ARG A 601 6.53 -11.82 -38.19
CA ARG A 601 5.83 -12.90 -37.48
C ARG A 601 4.47 -12.47 -36.97
N VAL A 602 4.29 -11.19 -36.65
CA VAL A 602 2.96 -10.64 -36.32
C VAL A 602 2.13 -10.50 -37.59
N ARG A 603 2.69 -9.89 -38.64
CA ARG A 603 2.00 -9.63 -39.92
C ARG A 603 1.54 -10.91 -40.63
N ASN A 604 2.30 -12.00 -40.52
CA ASN A 604 1.96 -13.28 -41.14
C ASN A 604 1.13 -14.22 -40.22
N GLY A 605 0.82 -13.80 -39.00
CA GLY A 605 0.01 -14.55 -38.03
C GLY A 605 0.74 -15.65 -37.26
N THR A 606 2.08 -15.72 -37.32
CA THR A 606 2.88 -16.63 -36.47
C THR A 606 2.75 -16.25 -34.99
N ILE A 607 2.73 -14.95 -34.69
CA ILE A 607 2.48 -14.39 -33.34
C ILE A 607 1.18 -13.62 -33.40
N THR A 608 0.21 -13.99 -32.56
CA THR A 608 -0.98 -13.16 -32.33
C THR A 608 -0.67 -12.17 -31.20
N LEU A 609 -0.60 -10.88 -31.51
CA LEU A 609 -0.35 -9.81 -30.55
C LEU A 609 -1.56 -8.88 -30.45
N GLU A 610 -2.17 -8.80 -29.27
CA GLU A 610 -3.30 -7.90 -28.98
C GLU A 610 -2.90 -6.92 -27.89
N VAL A 611 -3.07 -5.62 -28.13
CA VAL A 611 -2.68 -4.56 -27.18
C VAL A 611 -3.79 -3.54 -27.04
N ARG A 612 -4.33 -3.39 -25.83
CA ARG A 612 -5.42 -2.45 -25.54
C ARG A 612 -5.29 -1.82 -24.17
N GLN A 613 -5.66 -0.55 -24.09
CA GLN A 613 -5.71 0.22 -22.85
C GLN A 613 -4.40 0.20 -22.05
N CYS A 614 -3.25 0.10 -22.72
CA CYS A 614 -1.94 0.14 -22.09
C CYS A 614 -1.37 1.57 -22.06
N LEU A 615 -0.46 1.83 -21.12
CA LEU A 615 0.35 3.06 -21.08
C LEU A 615 1.80 2.72 -21.43
N PHE A 616 2.30 3.36 -22.48
CA PHE A 616 3.68 3.24 -22.96
C PHE A 616 4.53 4.45 -22.55
N PRO A 617 5.87 4.31 -22.49
CA PRO A 617 6.76 5.45 -22.26
C PRO A 617 6.58 6.52 -23.34
N ALA A 618 6.86 7.79 -23.05
CA ALA A 618 6.72 8.86 -24.06
C ALA A 618 7.80 8.82 -25.17
N ALA A 619 8.88 8.07 -24.96
CA ALA A 619 9.99 8.00 -25.91
C ALA A 619 9.63 7.13 -27.13
N ALA A 620 9.83 7.68 -28.33
CA ALA A 620 9.53 6.99 -29.58
C ALA A 620 10.53 5.85 -29.85
N GLY A 621 10.05 4.81 -30.54
CA GLY A 621 10.90 3.71 -31.05
C GLY A 621 11.20 2.58 -30.06
N LEU A 622 10.62 2.60 -28.85
CA LEU A 622 10.78 1.53 -27.85
C LEU A 622 9.82 0.34 -28.08
N TRP A 623 8.84 0.49 -28.98
CA TRP A 623 7.93 -0.55 -29.46
C TRP A 623 7.42 -0.21 -30.88
N PRO A 624 6.94 -1.18 -31.68
CA PRO A 624 6.28 -0.89 -32.95
C PRO A 624 4.87 -0.36 -32.70
N GLU A 625 4.67 0.95 -32.91
CA GLU A 625 3.39 1.64 -32.67
C GLU A 625 2.22 1.04 -33.47
N GLU A 626 2.50 0.43 -34.64
CA GLU A 626 1.49 -0.24 -35.47
C GLU A 626 0.74 -1.38 -34.77
N PHE A 627 1.33 -1.97 -33.72
CA PHE A 627 0.72 -3.05 -32.95
C PHE A 627 0.05 -2.59 -31.66
N ALA A 628 0.08 -1.28 -31.36
CA ALA A 628 -0.53 -0.69 -30.16
C ALA A 628 -1.28 0.60 -30.50
N PRO A 629 -2.30 0.54 -31.37
CA PRO A 629 -2.89 1.75 -31.93
C PRO A 629 -3.80 2.46 -30.91
N ALA A 630 -3.91 3.79 -31.03
CA ALA A 630 -4.56 4.64 -30.03
C ALA A 630 -6.08 4.39 -29.90
N GLU A 631 -6.75 3.95 -30.97
CA GLU A 631 -8.18 3.60 -30.97
C GLU A 631 -8.53 2.42 -30.04
N GLN A 632 -7.54 1.61 -29.66
CA GLN A 632 -7.72 0.54 -28.66
C GLN A 632 -7.54 1.06 -27.21
N GLY A 633 -7.53 2.38 -27.02
CA GLY A 633 -7.35 3.03 -25.72
C GLY A 633 -5.90 3.08 -25.24
N ASN A 634 -4.93 2.72 -26.10
CA ASN A 634 -3.50 2.80 -25.77
C ASN A 634 -3.04 4.26 -25.70
N ARG A 635 -2.14 4.56 -24.77
CA ARG A 635 -1.65 5.91 -24.49
C ARG A 635 -0.13 5.89 -24.35
N ALA A 636 0.50 7.05 -24.52
CA ALA A 636 1.91 7.25 -24.19
C ALA A 636 2.05 8.45 -23.25
N GLY A 637 2.93 8.37 -22.26
CA GLY A 637 3.14 9.47 -21.32
C GLY A 637 3.80 9.06 -20.01
N ASP A 638 4.05 10.05 -19.16
CA ASP A 638 4.52 9.85 -17.78
C ASP A 638 3.36 9.32 -16.91
N PRO A 639 3.53 8.18 -16.20
CA PRO A 639 2.55 7.68 -15.23
C PRO A 639 2.22 8.64 -14.09
N ARG A 640 3.12 9.56 -13.74
CA ARG A 640 3.00 10.53 -12.64
C ARG A 640 2.76 9.86 -11.29
N TRP A 641 3.68 8.98 -10.87
CA TRP A 641 3.60 8.30 -9.57
C TRP A 641 3.82 9.21 -8.36
N VAL A 642 3.35 8.76 -7.19
CA VAL A 642 3.55 9.44 -5.91
C VAL A 642 5.01 9.44 -5.50
N ASN A 643 5.68 8.29 -5.45
CA ASN A 643 7.11 8.19 -5.14
C ASN A 643 7.68 6.86 -5.66
N PRO A 644 8.00 6.75 -6.96
CA PRO A 644 8.54 5.51 -7.52
C PRO A 644 10.00 5.29 -7.05
N PRO A 645 10.46 4.03 -6.92
CA PRO A 645 9.73 2.78 -7.16
C PRO A 645 8.89 2.28 -5.96
N GLU A 646 8.94 2.94 -4.80
CA GLU A 646 8.32 2.44 -3.56
C GLU A 646 6.80 2.66 -3.50
N ASP A 647 6.30 3.71 -4.14
CA ASP A 647 4.89 4.09 -4.17
C ASP A 647 4.44 4.39 -5.61
N LEU A 648 3.87 3.36 -6.24
CA LEU A 648 3.37 3.37 -7.61
C LEU A 648 1.91 3.83 -7.71
N ARG A 649 1.34 4.46 -6.67
CA ARG A 649 0.03 5.11 -6.79
C ARG A 649 0.13 6.29 -7.77
N LEU A 650 -0.91 6.48 -8.56
CA LEU A 650 -0.97 7.55 -9.55
C LEU A 650 -1.34 8.88 -8.89
N ARG A 651 -0.67 9.97 -9.28
CA ARG A 651 -1.05 11.34 -8.89
C ARG A 651 -2.17 11.86 -9.81
N PRO A 652 -2.94 12.88 -9.37
CA PRO A 652 -3.91 13.55 -10.21
C PRO A 652 -3.33 14.00 -11.57
N GLY A 653 -4.07 13.71 -12.63
CA GLY A 653 -3.68 14.00 -14.01
C GLY A 653 -2.66 13.03 -14.63
N SER A 654 -2.54 11.82 -14.05
CA SER A 654 -1.92 10.70 -14.74
C SER A 654 -2.73 10.27 -15.98
N PRO A 655 -2.10 9.95 -17.12
CA PRO A 655 -2.78 9.37 -18.27
C PRO A 655 -3.26 7.93 -18.03
N ALA A 656 -2.78 7.27 -16.97
CA ALA A 656 -3.19 5.92 -16.57
C ALA A 656 -4.44 5.90 -15.68
N ALA A 657 -4.79 7.01 -15.02
CA ALA A 657 -5.90 7.04 -14.07
C ALA A 657 -7.25 6.85 -14.77
N GLY A 658 -8.04 5.86 -14.33
CA GLY A 658 -9.35 5.49 -14.87
C GLY A 658 -9.38 5.08 -16.35
N ALA A 659 -8.22 4.84 -16.96
CA ALA A 659 -8.08 4.61 -18.40
C ALA A 659 -8.01 3.12 -18.79
N GLY A 660 -7.88 2.25 -17.81
CA GLY A 660 -7.76 0.82 -17.95
C GLY A 660 -9.10 0.10 -18.13
N PRO A 661 -9.06 -1.25 -18.17
CA PRO A 661 -10.24 -2.09 -18.33
C PRO A 661 -11.31 -1.80 -17.28
N ASN A 662 -12.57 -1.69 -17.72
CA ASN A 662 -13.72 -1.44 -16.85
C ASN A 662 -13.62 -0.16 -15.99
N GLY A 663 -12.85 0.84 -16.45
CA GLY A 663 -12.66 2.11 -15.74
C GLY A 663 -11.67 2.04 -14.58
N LEU A 664 -10.93 0.93 -14.43
CA LEU A 664 -9.80 0.84 -13.51
C LEU A 664 -8.61 1.69 -14.00
N ASP A 665 -7.65 1.94 -13.11
CA ASP A 665 -6.36 2.50 -13.52
C ASP A 665 -5.58 1.51 -14.41
N ILE A 666 -4.69 2.01 -15.27
CA ILE A 666 -3.70 1.20 -15.96
C ILE A 666 -2.56 0.89 -14.97
N GLY A 667 -2.09 -0.37 -14.93
CA GLY A 667 -1.01 -0.83 -14.05
C GLY A 667 -1.47 -1.61 -12.81
N ALA A 668 -0.49 -2.02 -11.99
CA ALA A 668 -0.64 -3.02 -10.93
C ALA A 668 -1.36 -2.55 -9.66
N ALA A 669 -1.45 -1.24 -9.45
CA ALA A 669 -2.01 -0.66 -8.22
C ALA A 669 -3.54 -0.80 -8.07
N VAL A 670 -4.22 -1.41 -9.05
CA VAL A 670 -5.67 -1.65 -8.99
C VAL A 670 -6.03 -2.72 -7.94
N PRO A 671 -7.28 -2.78 -7.44
CA PRO A 671 -7.72 -3.82 -6.50
C PRO A 671 -7.73 -5.23 -7.11
N ALA A 672 -7.64 -6.26 -6.24
CA ALA A 672 -7.86 -7.65 -6.60
C ALA A 672 -9.35 -7.94 -6.82
N GLY A 673 -9.65 -9.00 -7.58
CA GLY A 673 -11.01 -9.46 -7.73
C GLY A 673 -11.81 -8.69 -8.78
N ALA A 674 -13.13 -8.78 -8.67
CA ALA A 674 -14.07 -8.16 -9.59
C ALA A 674 -14.06 -6.63 -9.46
N SER A 675 -14.30 -5.96 -10.58
CA SER A 675 -14.61 -4.53 -10.65
C SER A 675 -16.01 -4.34 -11.22
N ILE A 676 -16.68 -3.26 -10.80
CA ILE A 676 -18.02 -2.90 -11.24
C ILE A 676 -17.93 -1.55 -11.96
N SER A 677 -18.65 -1.42 -13.07
CA SER A 677 -18.85 -0.14 -13.75
C SER A 677 -20.27 -0.04 -14.32
N GLY A 678 -20.63 1.13 -14.82
CA GLY A 678 -21.96 1.37 -15.41
C GLY A 678 -23.03 1.71 -14.38
N GLU A 679 -22.64 2.07 -13.14
CA GLU A 679 -23.60 2.54 -12.14
C GLU A 679 -24.38 3.77 -12.63
N PRO A 680 -25.69 3.87 -12.34
CA PRO A 680 -26.46 5.08 -12.60
C PRO A 680 -25.88 6.29 -11.86
N PRO A 681 -26.17 7.53 -12.28
CA PRO A 681 -25.85 8.74 -11.50
C PRO A 681 -26.32 8.68 -10.05
N ALA A 682 -25.79 9.53 -9.16
CA ALA A 682 -26.07 9.48 -7.72
C ALA A 682 -27.57 9.46 -7.36
N VAL A 683 -28.41 10.15 -8.13
CA VAL A 683 -29.87 10.08 -8.10
C VAL A 683 -30.34 9.82 -9.52
N THR A 684 -31.30 8.93 -9.75
CA THR A 684 -31.85 8.60 -11.07
C THR A 684 -33.38 8.43 -11.03
N PRO A 685 -34.12 8.88 -12.05
CA PRO A 685 -35.56 8.62 -12.15
C PRO A 685 -35.88 7.21 -12.67
N LEU A 686 -34.88 6.45 -13.12
CA LEU A 686 -35.04 5.13 -13.71
C LEU A 686 -35.15 4.05 -12.62
N ASP A 687 -36.11 3.15 -12.79
CA ASP A 687 -36.32 1.95 -11.96
C ASP A 687 -35.52 0.73 -12.46
N HIS A 688 -34.50 0.95 -13.29
CA HIS A 688 -33.67 -0.10 -13.87
C HIS A 688 -32.22 0.37 -14.02
N ALA A 689 -31.29 -0.58 -14.08
CA ALA A 689 -29.87 -0.29 -14.23
C ALA A 689 -29.14 -1.45 -14.92
N THR A 690 -28.18 -1.12 -15.79
CA THR A 690 -27.30 -2.09 -16.45
C THR A 690 -25.87 -1.88 -15.97
N LEU A 691 -25.33 -2.82 -15.20
CA LEU A 691 -23.95 -2.75 -14.69
C LEU A 691 -23.06 -3.75 -15.41
N ARG A 692 -21.78 -3.43 -15.56
CA ARG A 692 -20.75 -4.32 -16.10
C ARG A 692 -19.85 -4.80 -14.99
N VAL A 693 -19.54 -6.09 -15.02
CA VAL A 693 -18.55 -6.69 -14.13
C VAL A 693 -17.32 -7.04 -14.94
N ALA A 694 -16.12 -6.77 -14.42
CA ALA A 694 -14.86 -7.24 -14.97
C ALA A 694 -13.88 -7.48 -13.82
N GLY A 695 -12.58 -7.42 -14.07
CA GLY A 695 -11.52 -7.54 -13.06
C GLY A 695 -10.32 -8.28 -13.65
N PRO A 696 -9.07 -7.90 -13.32
CA PRO A 696 -7.91 -8.62 -13.81
C PRO A 696 -7.96 -10.10 -13.42
N GLY A 697 -7.91 -11.00 -14.41
CA GLY A 697 -7.96 -12.45 -14.20
C GLY A 697 -9.33 -13.01 -13.82
N ILE A 698 -10.40 -12.22 -13.83
CA ILE A 698 -11.76 -12.66 -13.48
C ILE A 698 -12.51 -13.17 -14.71
N VAL A 699 -13.07 -14.38 -14.61
CA VAL A 699 -13.77 -15.06 -15.71
C VAL A 699 -15.28 -15.16 -15.50
N ALA A 700 -15.71 -15.25 -14.25
CA ALA A 700 -17.12 -15.31 -13.89
C ALA A 700 -17.39 -14.50 -12.63
N TYR A 701 -18.66 -14.24 -12.34
CA TYR A 701 -19.07 -13.52 -11.15
C TYR A 701 -20.44 -13.98 -10.65
N ARG A 702 -20.73 -13.67 -9.38
CA ARG A 702 -22.07 -13.70 -8.81
C ARG A 702 -22.37 -12.32 -8.24
N PHE A 703 -23.63 -11.95 -8.18
CA PHE A 703 -24.04 -10.68 -7.60
C PHE A 703 -25.25 -10.82 -6.69
N ARG A 704 -25.45 -9.83 -5.83
CA ARG A 704 -26.70 -9.60 -5.09
C ARG A 704 -27.00 -8.10 -5.01
N LEU A 705 -28.28 -7.77 -4.83
CA LEU A 705 -28.77 -6.41 -4.73
C LEU A 705 -28.97 -6.04 -3.26
N ASP A 706 -28.49 -4.86 -2.87
CA ASP A 706 -28.72 -4.23 -1.56
C ASP A 706 -28.25 -5.03 -0.34
N GLY A 707 -27.28 -5.93 -0.52
CA GLY A 707 -26.76 -6.79 0.55
C GLY A 707 -27.79 -7.79 1.12
N ALA A 708 -28.96 -7.92 0.48
CA ALA A 708 -30.05 -8.79 0.91
C ALA A 708 -30.25 -9.94 -0.08
N GLY A 709 -30.52 -11.14 0.43
CA GLY A 709 -30.84 -12.33 -0.39
C GLY A 709 -29.65 -13.24 -0.72
N GLU A 710 -29.94 -14.26 -1.53
CA GLU A 710 -28.95 -15.22 -2.02
C GLU A 710 -28.16 -14.64 -3.21
N TRP A 711 -26.90 -15.08 -3.37
CA TRP A 711 -26.11 -14.77 -4.54
C TRP A 711 -26.76 -15.34 -5.81
N SER A 712 -26.61 -14.64 -6.93
CA SER A 712 -27.02 -15.17 -8.23
C SER A 712 -26.28 -16.46 -8.58
N GLU A 713 -26.79 -17.20 -9.57
CA GLU A 713 -25.98 -18.20 -10.27
C GLU A 713 -24.73 -17.55 -10.91
N PRO A 714 -23.62 -18.29 -11.09
CA PRO A 714 -22.44 -17.79 -11.77
C PRO A 714 -22.75 -17.30 -13.19
N ARG A 715 -22.23 -16.12 -13.54
CA ARG A 715 -22.34 -15.49 -14.86
C ARG A 715 -20.96 -15.17 -15.41
N PRO A 716 -20.71 -15.29 -16.73
CA PRO A 716 -19.45 -14.86 -17.31
C PRO A 716 -19.32 -13.33 -17.29
N VAL A 717 -18.11 -12.81 -17.12
CA VAL A 717 -17.79 -11.35 -17.11
C VAL A 717 -18.26 -10.60 -18.37
N GLY A 718 -18.49 -11.29 -19.49
CA GLY A 718 -19.06 -10.69 -20.71
C GLY A 718 -20.56 -10.37 -20.64
N GLU A 719 -21.29 -10.91 -19.66
CA GLU A 719 -22.72 -10.65 -19.47
C GLU A 719 -22.93 -9.53 -18.45
N PRO A 720 -23.62 -8.42 -18.79
CA PRO A 720 -23.94 -7.38 -17.82
C PRO A 720 -25.00 -7.84 -16.81
N ILE A 721 -25.04 -7.15 -15.67
CA ILE A 721 -26.11 -7.24 -14.68
C ILE A 721 -27.25 -6.34 -15.14
N GLU A 722 -28.40 -6.94 -15.43
CA GLU A 722 -29.62 -6.22 -15.81
C GLU A 722 -30.61 -6.21 -14.63
N LEU A 723 -30.80 -5.04 -14.01
CA LEU A 723 -31.76 -4.81 -12.93
C LEU A 723 -33.01 -4.12 -13.47
N THR A 724 -34.19 -4.55 -13.04
CA THR A 724 -35.48 -3.95 -13.45
C THR A 724 -36.44 -3.87 -12.27
N GLY A 725 -37.34 -2.88 -12.27
CA GLY A 725 -38.35 -2.70 -11.22
C GLY A 725 -37.79 -2.35 -9.85
N LEU A 726 -36.69 -1.60 -9.80
CA LEU A 726 -36.09 -1.09 -8.58
C LEU A 726 -37.07 -0.13 -7.87
N PRO A 727 -37.40 -0.37 -6.59
CA PRO A 727 -38.27 0.53 -5.83
C PRO A 727 -37.60 1.90 -5.59
N PRO A 728 -38.35 2.94 -5.22
CA PRO A 728 -37.75 4.20 -4.79
C PRO A 728 -36.86 4.00 -3.56
N GLY A 729 -35.67 4.62 -3.56
CA GLY A 729 -34.69 4.55 -2.48
C GLY A 729 -33.27 4.19 -2.92
N PRO A 730 -32.36 3.98 -1.95
CA PRO A 730 -30.96 3.70 -2.24
C PRO A 730 -30.74 2.26 -2.69
N HIS A 731 -29.93 2.09 -3.74
CA HIS A 731 -29.55 0.81 -4.32
C HIS A 731 -28.04 0.67 -4.52
N HIS A 732 -27.54 -0.55 -4.41
CA HIS A 732 -26.17 -0.91 -4.79
C HIS A 732 -26.06 -2.41 -5.13
N VAL A 733 -25.04 -2.76 -5.92
CA VAL A 733 -24.72 -4.15 -6.25
C VAL A 733 -23.47 -4.58 -5.51
N GLU A 734 -23.50 -5.79 -4.95
CA GLU A 734 -22.32 -6.48 -4.47
C GLU A 734 -21.98 -7.63 -5.41
N VAL A 735 -20.69 -7.82 -5.69
CA VAL A 735 -20.17 -8.81 -6.62
C VAL A 735 -19.03 -9.59 -5.98
N ILE A 736 -19.03 -10.91 -6.19
CA ILE A 736 -17.85 -11.76 -6.02
C ILE A 736 -17.45 -12.32 -7.39
N GLY A 737 -16.17 -12.21 -7.75
CA GLY A 737 -15.59 -12.77 -8.96
C GLY A 737 -14.97 -14.14 -8.73
N GLN A 738 -14.99 -14.97 -9.78
CA GLN A 738 -14.21 -16.19 -9.89
C GLN A 738 -13.02 -15.92 -10.81
N ASP A 739 -11.81 -16.23 -10.35
CA ASP A 739 -10.61 -16.10 -11.16
C ASP A 739 -10.42 -17.28 -12.13
N VAL A 740 -9.42 -17.15 -13.02
CA VAL A 740 -9.04 -18.21 -13.98
C VAL A 740 -8.60 -19.52 -13.31
N ALA A 741 -8.16 -19.49 -12.05
CA ALA A 741 -7.81 -20.69 -11.28
C ALA A 741 -9.04 -21.33 -10.60
N GLY A 742 -10.23 -20.72 -10.76
CA GLY A 742 -11.49 -21.20 -10.23
C GLY A 742 -11.80 -20.75 -8.79
N ALA A 743 -10.94 -19.92 -8.19
CA ALA A 743 -11.15 -19.40 -6.84
C ALA A 743 -12.13 -18.23 -6.84
N TRP A 744 -13.06 -18.23 -5.87
CA TRP A 744 -14.03 -17.14 -5.68
C TRP A 744 -13.53 -16.13 -4.65
N GLN A 745 -13.80 -14.84 -4.89
CA GLN A 745 -13.68 -13.81 -3.86
C GLN A 745 -14.50 -14.21 -2.62
N PRO A 746 -14.01 -13.94 -1.39
CA PRO A 746 -14.76 -14.21 -0.18
C PRO A 746 -16.07 -13.42 -0.13
N GLU A 747 -17.17 -14.07 0.25
CA GLU A 747 -18.46 -13.40 0.44
C GLU A 747 -18.45 -12.34 1.57
N THR A 748 -17.45 -12.39 2.45
CA THR A 748 -17.21 -11.40 3.51
C THR A 748 -16.51 -10.13 3.00
N ALA A 749 -15.98 -10.15 1.78
CA ALA A 749 -15.28 -9.03 1.16
C ALA A 749 -15.68 -8.88 -0.33
N PRO A 750 -16.97 -8.71 -0.65
CA PRO A 750 -17.40 -8.53 -2.02
C PRO A 750 -16.99 -7.14 -2.53
N THR A 751 -16.82 -7.03 -3.85
CA THR A 751 -16.73 -5.73 -4.51
C THR A 751 -18.10 -5.08 -4.47
N ARG A 752 -18.19 -3.86 -3.93
CA ARG A 752 -19.44 -3.10 -3.84
C ARG A 752 -19.44 -1.94 -4.81
N SER A 753 -20.52 -1.79 -5.59
CA SER A 753 -20.72 -0.66 -6.48
C SER A 753 -20.88 0.65 -5.69
N ARG A 754 -20.80 1.79 -6.38
CA ARG A 754 -21.34 3.03 -5.79
C ARG A 754 -22.84 2.84 -5.50
N THR A 755 -23.31 3.47 -4.41
CA THR A 755 -24.75 3.58 -4.13
C THR A 755 -25.38 4.67 -5.02
N TRP A 756 -26.56 4.40 -5.55
CA TRP A 756 -27.39 5.39 -6.24
C TRP A 756 -28.79 5.41 -5.63
N GLU A 757 -29.52 6.50 -5.81
CA GLU A 757 -30.90 6.65 -5.34
C GLU A 757 -31.86 6.63 -6.52
N VAL A 758 -32.86 5.74 -6.47
CA VAL A 758 -34.00 5.75 -7.39
C VAL A 758 -35.04 6.71 -6.82
N ASP A 759 -35.25 7.83 -7.50
CA ASP A 759 -36.24 8.84 -7.13
C ASP A 759 -37.14 9.12 -8.34
N PRO A 760 -38.36 8.57 -8.38
CA PRO A 760 -39.30 8.79 -9.49
C PRO A 760 -39.68 10.25 -9.73
N ASP A 761 -39.49 11.11 -8.72
CA ASP A 761 -39.80 12.55 -8.79
C ASP A 761 -38.57 13.38 -9.21
N ALA A 762 -37.39 12.76 -9.36
CA ALA A 762 -36.19 13.45 -9.81
C ALA A 762 -36.37 14.01 -11.24
N PRO A 763 -35.85 15.22 -11.54
CA PRO A 763 -35.94 15.80 -12.87
C PRO A 763 -35.36 14.89 -13.95
N ALA A 764 -36.21 14.54 -14.93
CA ALA A 764 -35.82 13.71 -16.07
C ALA A 764 -34.96 14.45 -17.11
N ILE A 765 -34.81 15.77 -16.97
CA ILE A 765 -34.03 16.65 -17.83
C ILE A 765 -33.03 17.43 -16.97
N GLU A 766 -31.79 17.53 -17.42
CA GLU A 766 -30.74 18.28 -16.72
C GLU A 766 -29.89 19.10 -17.70
N ILE A 767 -29.16 20.07 -17.15
CA ILE A 767 -28.06 20.74 -17.85
C ILE A 767 -26.84 19.81 -17.71
N SER A 768 -26.32 19.30 -18.83
CA SER A 768 -25.19 18.34 -18.84
C SER A 768 -23.84 19.00 -19.00
N GLU A 769 -23.77 20.08 -19.79
CA GLU A 769 -22.52 20.71 -20.20
C GLU A 769 -22.72 22.19 -20.58
N VAL A 770 -21.74 23.03 -20.26
CA VAL A 770 -21.75 24.48 -20.55
C VAL A 770 -20.37 24.95 -21.04
N LEU A 771 -20.33 25.55 -22.22
CA LEU A 771 -19.14 26.21 -22.77
C LEU A 771 -19.43 27.69 -23.06
N ALA A 772 -18.95 28.58 -22.19
CA ALA A 772 -19.07 30.03 -22.27
C ALA A 772 -17.80 30.73 -22.81
N ALA A 773 -16.73 29.98 -23.06
CA ALA A 773 -15.47 30.47 -23.61
C ALA A 773 -15.06 29.69 -24.88
N ASN A 774 -15.96 29.64 -25.86
CA ASN A 774 -15.74 28.88 -27.09
C ASN A 774 -14.85 29.63 -28.10
N ARG A 775 -13.79 28.98 -28.60
CA ARG A 775 -12.92 29.51 -29.67
C ARG A 775 -12.72 28.53 -30.82
N SER A 776 -12.88 27.23 -30.57
CA SER A 776 -12.52 26.18 -31.51
C SER A 776 -13.71 25.36 -32.01
N PHE A 777 -14.86 25.36 -31.31
CA PHE A 777 -16.04 24.60 -31.73
C PHE A 777 -16.95 25.46 -32.63
N THR A 778 -17.10 25.04 -33.88
CA THR A 778 -17.87 25.78 -34.87
C THR A 778 -19.38 25.56 -34.70
N ASP A 779 -20.14 26.66 -34.58
CA ASP A 779 -21.61 26.63 -34.55
C ASP A 779 -22.22 26.43 -35.95
N PRO A 780 -23.53 26.12 -36.09
CA PRO A 780 -24.16 25.85 -37.38
C PRO A 780 -24.12 27.02 -38.37
N MET A 781 -23.84 28.25 -37.90
CA MET A 781 -23.70 29.44 -38.74
C MET A 781 -22.23 29.72 -39.11
N GLY A 782 -21.29 28.87 -38.70
CA GLY A 782 -19.86 29.01 -38.96
C GLY A 782 -19.12 29.90 -37.96
N GLY A 783 -19.77 30.31 -36.86
CA GLY A 783 -19.17 31.06 -35.75
C GLY A 783 -18.65 30.16 -34.63
N ALA A 784 -18.34 30.75 -33.48
CA ALA A 784 -17.96 30.04 -32.25
C ALA A 784 -18.82 30.52 -31.07
N ALA A 785 -20.15 30.41 -31.21
CA ALA A 785 -21.07 30.80 -30.14
C ALA A 785 -20.85 29.97 -28.86
N ASP A 786 -21.13 30.59 -27.71
CA ASP A 786 -21.30 29.88 -26.45
C ASP A 786 -22.43 28.86 -26.59
N TRP A 787 -22.38 27.79 -25.80
CA TRP A 787 -23.43 26.79 -25.85
C TRP A 787 -23.67 26.10 -24.52
N VAL A 788 -24.87 25.54 -24.42
CA VAL A 788 -25.36 24.71 -23.32
C VAL A 788 -25.88 23.41 -23.91
N GLU A 789 -25.68 22.32 -23.19
CA GLU A 789 -26.27 21.04 -23.52
C GLU A 789 -27.30 20.63 -22.47
N LEU A 790 -28.44 20.12 -22.94
CA LEU A 790 -29.44 19.46 -22.11
C LEU A 790 -29.41 17.95 -22.37
N HIS A 791 -29.62 17.16 -21.31
CA HIS A 791 -29.61 15.71 -21.36
C HIS A 791 -30.93 15.12 -20.84
N ASN A 792 -31.59 14.32 -21.67
CA ASN A 792 -32.75 13.52 -21.27
C ASN A 792 -32.28 12.25 -20.56
N ARG A 793 -32.54 12.17 -19.26
CA ARG A 793 -32.11 11.09 -18.37
C ARG A 793 -33.13 9.97 -18.23
N SER A 794 -34.27 10.09 -18.90
CA SER A 794 -35.35 9.10 -18.86
C SER A 794 -35.29 8.11 -20.03
N ASP A 795 -36.08 7.05 -19.93
CA ASP A 795 -36.29 6.04 -20.96
C ASP A 795 -37.39 6.44 -21.97
N ARG A 796 -37.90 7.68 -21.87
CA ARG A 796 -38.98 8.21 -22.71
C ARG A 796 -38.59 9.53 -23.37
N PRO A 797 -39.14 9.85 -24.54
CA PRO A 797 -38.96 11.18 -25.11
C PRO A 797 -39.50 12.26 -24.17
N ILE A 798 -38.73 13.34 -23.99
CA ILE A 798 -39.17 14.53 -23.25
C ILE A 798 -39.53 15.61 -24.26
N ASP A 799 -40.72 16.18 -24.12
CA ASP A 799 -41.10 17.42 -24.80
C ASP A 799 -40.57 18.62 -23.99
N LEU A 800 -39.78 19.46 -24.64
CA LEU A 800 -39.25 20.67 -24.02
C LEU A 800 -40.20 21.86 -24.15
N ALA A 801 -41.26 21.78 -24.96
CA ALA A 801 -42.13 22.91 -25.24
C ALA A 801 -42.62 23.59 -23.95
N GLY A 802 -42.40 24.91 -23.86
CA GLY A 802 -42.79 25.72 -22.72
C GLY A 802 -41.86 25.63 -21.50
N LEU A 803 -40.85 24.76 -21.49
CA LEU A 803 -39.75 24.85 -20.51
C LEU A 803 -39.01 26.15 -20.73
N ARG A 804 -38.32 26.63 -19.69
CA ARG A 804 -37.68 27.95 -19.72
C ARG A 804 -36.24 27.88 -19.26
N LEU A 805 -35.36 28.53 -20.01
CA LEU A 805 -33.93 28.59 -19.74
C LEU A 805 -33.48 30.05 -19.62
N THR A 806 -32.64 30.35 -18.63
CA THR A 806 -32.17 31.71 -18.37
C THR A 806 -30.79 31.74 -17.74
N ASP A 807 -30.02 32.79 -18.01
CA ASP A 807 -28.81 33.23 -17.31
C ASP A 807 -29.11 34.21 -16.14
N ASP A 808 -30.39 34.54 -15.92
CA ASP A 808 -30.82 35.49 -14.90
C ASP A 808 -32.09 34.96 -14.21
N PRO A 809 -31.99 34.43 -12.96
CA PRO A 809 -33.13 33.82 -12.28
C PRO A 809 -34.22 34.83 -11.91
N ALA A 810 -33.93 36.14 -11.95
CA ALA A 810 -34.96 37.18 -11.80
C ALA A 810 -35.81 37.36 -13.08
N ARG A 811 -35.37 36.79 -14.21
CA ARG A 811 -36.07 36.74 -15.50
C ARG A 811 -36.13 35.28 -15.99
N PRO A 812 -36.99 34.44 -15.40
CA PRO A 812 -37.01 33.00 -15.66
C PRO A 812 -37.44 32.62 -17.09
N ASP A 813 -37.95 33.57 -17.88
CA ASP A 813 -38.55 33.39 -19.20
C ASP A 813 -37.71 33.98 -20.35
N ARG A 814 -36.40 34.24 -20.14
CA ARG A 814 -35.51 34.78 -21.20
C ARG A 814 -35.49 33.93 -22.46
N PHE A 815 -35.50 32.61 -22.31
CA PHE A 815 -35.77 31.68 -23.40
C PHE A 815 -36.89 30.72 -22.98
N THR A 816 -37.91 30.60 -23.81
CA THR A 816 -38.96 29.59 -23.67
C THR A 816 -38.90 28.68 -24.89
N PHE A 817 -38.74 27.38 -24.68
CA PHE A 817 -38.66 26.42 -25.76
C PHE A 817 -39.96 26.44 -26.58
N PRO A 818 -39.91 26.65 -27.92
CA PRO A 818 -41.09 26.59 -28.76
C PRO A 818 -41.56 25.14 -28.96
N ALA A 819 -42.75 24.98 -29.53
CA ALA A 819 -43.29 23.66 -29.84
C ALA A 819 -42.40 22.93 -30.87
N GLY A 820 -42.24 21.62 -30.72
CA GLY A 820 -41.46 20.78 -31.65
C GLY A 820 -40.06 20.42 -31.18
N PHE A 821 -39.59 20.97 -30.05
CA PHE A 821 -38.39 20.50 -29.38
C PHE A 821 -38.68 19.28 -28.51
N SER A 822 -38.21 18.11 -28.94
CA SER A 822 -38.20 16.90 -28.11
C SER A 822 -36.82 16.26 -28.12
N LEU A 823 -36.40 15.73 -26.96
CA LEU A 823 -35.24 14.86 -26.81
C LEU A 823 -35.68 13.41 -26.73
N ALA A 824 -35.08 12.54 -27.52
CA ALA A 824 -35.21 11.09 -27.40
C ALA A 824 -34.62 10.60 -26.05
N PRO A 825 -34.96 9.38 -25.61
CA PRO A 825 -34.35 8.78 -24.41
C PRO A 825 -32.83 8.81 -24.47
N GLY A 826 -32.17 9.28 -23.40
CA GLY A 826 -30.70 9.40 -23.34
C GLY A 826 -30.08 10.48 -24.23
N GLU A 827 -30.88 11.21 -25.02
CA GLU A 827 -30.36 12.19 -25.97
C GLU A 827 -29.73 13.37 -25.23
N ARG A 828 -28.57 13.80 -25.76
CA ARG A 828 -27.91 15.06 -25.43
C ARG A 828 -28.06 16.02 -26.60
N ARG A 829 -28.51 17.24 -26.33
CA ARG A 829 -28.71 18.25 -27.38
C ARG A 829 -28.13 19.59 -26.99
N VAL A 830 -27.34 20.14 -27.90
CA VAL A 830 -26.70 21.45 -27.80
C VAL A 830 -27.65 22.56 -28.23
N PHE A 831 -27.66 23.65 -27.45
CA PHE A 831 -28.34 24.91 -27.73
C PHE A 831 -27.33 26.05 -27.67
N TYR A 832 -27.45 27.00 -28.59
CA TYR A 832 -26.45 28.06 -28.77
C TYR A 832 -26.87 29.34 -28.05
N ALA A 833 -26.02 29.80 -27.13
CA ALA A 833 -26.18 31.04 -26.40
C ALA A 833 -25.74 32.22 -27.28
N GLY A 834 -26.65 32.61 -28.18
CA GLY A 834 -26.53 33.81 -29.01
C GLY A 834 -27.83 34.17 -29.70
N ASN A 835 -27.73 35.15 -30.62
CA ASN A 835 -28.87 35.70 -31.35
C ASN A 835 -28.91 35.34 -32.85
N ALA A 836 -27.95 34.55 -33.35
CA ALA A 836 -27.99 34.08 -34.74
C ALA A 836 -29.06 32.97 -34.87
N GLY A 837 -29.55 32.62 -36.07
CA GLY A 837 -30.42 31.45 -36.30
C GLY A 837 -31.87 31.45 -35.77
N GLY A 838 -32.17 32.08 -34.63
CA GLY A 838 -33.51 32.16 -34.03
C GLY A 838 -33.93 30.95 -33.16
N PRO A 839 -35.02 31.08 -32.39
CA PRO A 839 -35.40 30.11 -31.34
C PRO A 839 -35.76 28.72 -31.88
N GLU A 840 -36.36 28.65 -33.08
CA GLU A 840 -36.70 27.38 -33.75
C GLU A 840 -35.46 26.54 -34.12
N ALA A 841 -34.29 27.17 -34.21
CA ALA A 841 -33.01 26.52 -34.50
C ALA A 841 -32.16 26.29 -33.23
N GLY A 842 -32.74 26.47 -32.04
CA GLY A 842 -32.06 26.24 -30.76
C GLY A 842 -31.14 27.38 -30.32
N TRP A 843 -31.36 28.60 -30.80
CA TRP A 843 -30.61 29.78 -30.36
C TRP A 843 -31.36 30.52 -29.26
N LEU A 844 -30.68 30.72 -28.13
CA LEU A 844 -31.31 31.10 -26.86
C LEU A 844 -31.68 32.59 -26.75
N GLY A 845 -31.15 33.45 -27.61
CA GLY A 845 -31.43 34.89 -27.54
C GLY A 845 -30.64 35.64 -26.45
N PHE A 846 -29.68 34.97 -25.81
CA PHE A 846 -28.76 35.53 -24.82
C PHE A 846 -27.39 34.84 -24.91
N SER A 847 -26.35 35.47 -24.35
CA SER A 847 -24.98 34.95 -24.33
C SER A 847 -24.53 34.71 -22.88
N LEU A 848 -23.53 33.86 -22.70
CA LEU A 848 -22.98 33.54 -21.38
C LEU A 848 -21.71 34.35 -21.12
N ASN A 849 -21.45 34.69 -19.86
CA ASN A 849 -20.23 35.41 -19.50
C ASN A 849 -19.07 34.47 -19.19
N ALA A 850 -18.05 34.46 -20.06
CA ALA A 850 -16.81 33.69 -19.87
C ALA A 850 -16.05 34.01 -18.55
N GLY A 851 -16.28 35.17 -17.93
CA GLY A 851 -15.72 35.56 -16.63
C GLY A 851 -16.49 35.01 -15.41
N GLY A 852 -17.62 34.33 -15.64
CA GLY A 852 -18.50 33.75 -14.64
C GLY A 852 -19.94 34.20 -14.81
N ASP A 853 -20.86 33.24 -14.73
CA ASP A 853 -22.30 33.40 -14.94
C ASP A 853 -23.10 32.31 -14.21
N GLY A 854 -24.41 32.27 -14.41
CA GLY A 854 -25.21 31.10 -14.06
C GLY A 854 -26.20 30.72 -15.15
N LEU A 855 -26.82 29.56 -14.98
CA LEU A 855 -27.82 29.03 -15.88
C LEU A 855 -28.87 28.26 -15.07
N TRP A 856 -30.15 28.52 -15.34
CA TRP A 856 -31.28 27.92 -14.65
C TRP A 856 -32.29 27.38 -15.66
N LEU A 857 -32.70 26.13 -15.45
CA LEU A 857 -33.74 25.45 -16.21
C LEU A 857 -34.99 25.35 -15.34
N PHE A 858 -36.10 25.92 -15.79
CA PHE A 858 -37.39 25.90 -15.10
C PHE A 858 -38.43 25.09 -15.88
N ASP A 859 -39.34 24.48 -15.12
CA ASP A 859 -40.53 23.83 -15.66
C ASP A 859 -41.49 24.85 -16.29
N THR A 860 -42.47 24.33 -17.03
CA THR A 860 -43.54 25.11 -17.64
C THR A 860 -44.36 25.82 -16.57
N VAL A 861 -44.87 27.00 -16.91
CA VAL A 861 -45.75 27.77 -16.00
C VAL A 861 -47.02 26.96 -15.67
N GLU A 862 -47.52 26.17 -16.62
CA GLU A 862 -48.68 25.29 -16.45
C GLU A 862 -48.44 24.18 -15.41
N ARG A 863 -47.20 23.71 -15.29
CA ARG A 863 -46.76 22.74 -14.27
C ARG A 863 -46.27 23.39 -12.98
N GLY A 864 -46.57 24.67 -12.77
CA GLY A 864 -46.21 25.41 -11.56
C GLY A 864 -44.82 26.06 -11.59
N GLY A 865 -44.05 25.85 -12.66
CA GLY A 865 -42.83 26.60 -12.95
C GLY A 865 -41.66 26.37 -11.99
N ALA A 866 -41.56 25.18 -11.40
CA ALA A 866 -40.48 24.80 -10.50
C ALA A 866 -39.09 24.89 -11.16
N LEU A 867 -38.04 25.09 -10.36
CA LEU A 867 -36.67 24.96 -10.83
C LEU A 867 -36.36 23.46 -11.02
N LEU A 868 -35.95 23.09 -12.24
CA LEU A 868 -35.59 21.71 -12.59
C LEU A 868 -34.09 21.46 -12.40
N ASP A 869 -33.24 22.38 -12.87
CA ASP A 869 -31.79 22.27 -12.69
C ASP A 869 -31.11 23.65 -12.76
N GLN A 870 -29.91 23.76 -12.21
CA GLN A 870 -29.10 24.97 -12.26
C GLN A 870 -27.60 24.70 -12.20
N VAL A 871 -26.82 25.66 -12.71
CA VAL A 871 -25.37 25.73 -12.53
C VAL A 871 -24.93 27.19 -12.41
N THR A 872 -23.96 27.44 -11.53
CA THR A 872 -23.26 28.73 -11.44
C THR A 872 -21.78 28.46 -11.61
N PHE A 873 -21.09 29.28 -12.40
CA PHE A 873 -19.68 29.06 -12.74
C PHE A 873 -18.88 30.36 -12.71
N GLY A 874 -17.57 30.23 -12.46
CA GLY A 874 -16.60 31.33 -12.52
C GLY A 874 -15.95 31.45 -13.90
N PRO A 875 -14.77 32.10 -14.02
CA PRO A 875 -14.06 32.19 -15.29
C PRO A 875 -13.81 30.82 -15.92
N GLN A 876 -14.19 30.65 -17.19
CA GLN A 876 -13.90 29.42 -17.95
C GLN A 876 -12.58 29.51 -18.70
N LEU A 877 -11.87 28.39 -18.76
CA LEU A 877 -10.72 28.23 -19.65
C LEU A 877 -11.25 28.12 -21.10
N PRO A 878 -10.64 28.83 -22.07
CA PRO A 878 -11.05 28.70 -23.46
C PRO A 878 -11.00 27.27 -23.95
N ASP A 879 -12.06 26.83 -24.64
CA ASP A 879 -12.22 25.47 -25.19
C ASP A 879 -12.20 24.33 -24.15
N PHE A 880 -12.48 24.63 -22.89
CA PHE A 880 -12.82 23.63 -21.86
C PHE A 880 -14.18 23.95 -21.28
N SER A 881 -15.07 22.96 -21.26
CA SER A 881 -16.42 23.10 -20.75
C SER A 881 -16.46 22.86 -19.23
N LEU A 882 -17.55 23.29 -18.61
CA LEU A 882 -17.98 22.75 -17.33
C LEU A 882 -19.03 21.68 -17.63
N ALA A 883 -18.79 20.44 -17.19
CA ALA A 883 -19.67 19.30 -17.46
C ALA A 883 -19.90 18.45 -16.21
N ARG A 884 -20.97 17.67 -16.18
CA ARG A 884 -21.22 16.71 -15.09
C ARG A 884 -20.38 15.45 -15.26
N ASP A 885 -19.75 14.99 -14.18
CA ASP A 885 -19.11 13.68 -14.10
C ASP A 885 -20.16 12.56 -13.95
N PRO A 886 -19.80 11.26 -14.00
CA PRO A 886 -20.74 10.16 -13.81
C PRO A 886 -21.45 10.13 -12.45
N ALA A 887 -20.97 10.87 -11.45
CA ALA A 887 -21.64 11.05 -10.17
C ALA A 887 -22.60 12.26 -10.16
N GLY A 888 -22.69 13.02 -11.25
CA GLY A 888 -23.51 14.22 -11.40
C GLY A 888 -22.86 15.52 -10.90
N ARG A 889 -21.57 15.50 -10.55
CA ARG A 889 -20.84 16.67 -10.04
C ARG A 889 -20.27 17.50 -11.18
N TRP A 890 -20.34 18.82 -11.08
CA TRP A 890 -19.75 19.74 -12.05
C TRP A 890 -18.21 19.72 -11.96
N THR A 891 -17.55 19.50 -13.10
CA THR A 891 -16.09 19.46 -13.24
C THR A 891 -15.65 20.12 -14.55
N LEU A 892 -14.38 20.53 -14.62
CA LEU A 892 -13.75 20.89 -15.89
C LEU A 892 -13.74 19.67 -16.81
N ALA A 893 -14.05 19.86 -18.09
CA ALA A 893 -14.15 18.81 -19.09
C ALA A 893 -13.64 19.24 -20.47
N GLU A 894 -13.33 18.27 -21.31
CA GLU A 894 -13.16 18.50 -22.74
C GLU A 894 -14.54 18.66 -23.36
N PRO A 895 -14.75 19.60 -24.30
CA PRO A 895 -16.10 19.83 -24.82
C PRO A 895 -16.61 18.65 -25.65
N THR A 896 -17.78 18.12 -25.30
CA THR A 896 -18.35 16.87 -25.86
C THR A 896 -19.75 17.06 -26.45
N PRO A 897 -19.94 17.96 -27.43
CA PRO A 897 -21.28 18.30 -27.93
C PRO A 897 -22.01 17.08 -28.53
N GLY A 898 -23.13 16.70 -27.90
CA GLY A 898 -23.97 15.57 -28.30
C GLY A 898 -23.48 14.20 -27.81
N GLU A 899 -22.35 14.14 -27.12
CA GLU A 899 -21.68 12.91 -26.71
C GLU A 899 -21.59 12.83 -25.17
N ALA A 900 -21.14 11.69 -24.63
CA ALA A 900 -20.96 11.56 -23.20
C ALA A 900 -19.82 12.47 -22.68
N ASN A 901 -20.09 13.20 -21.60
CA ASN A 901 -19.15 14.12 -20.94
C ASN A 901 -17.79 13.47 -20.65
N ARG A 902 -16.70 14.20 -20.94
CA ARG A 902 -15.32 13.75 -20.67
C ARG A 902 -14.60 14.69 -19.69
N PRO A 903 -14.66 14.40 -18.37
CA PRO A 903 -13.92 15.16 -17.36
C PRO A 903 -12.42 15.26 -17.65
N VAL A 904 -11.85 16.43 -17.38
CA VAL A 904 -10.41 16.66 -17.43
C VAL A 904 -9.87 16.60 -16.00
N PRO A 905 -8.83 15.79 -15.75
CA PRO A 905 -8.18 15.79 -14.44
C PRO A 905 -7.59 17.16 -14.11
N THR A 906 -7.86 17.67 -12.90
CA THR A 906 -7.22 18.89 -12.38
C THR A 906 -6.15 18.52 -11.34
N GLY A 907 -5.14 19.38 -11.20
CA GLY A 907 -4.10 19.19 -10.17
C GLY A 907 -4.61 19.49 -8.77
N ASP A 908 -3.90 19.03 -7.72
CA ASP A 908 -4.24 19.34 -6.33
C ASP A 908 -4.08 20.84 -6.05
N PRO A 909 -5.17 21.58 -5.76
CA PRO A 909 -5.10 23.01 -5.46
C PRO A 909 -4.29 23.32 -4.19
N ALA A 910 -4.16 22.39 -3.24
CA ALA A 910 -3.35 22.58 -2.02
C ALA A 910 -1.83 22.60 -2.32
N MET A 911 -1.43 22.08 -3.48
CA MET A 911 -0.06 22.06 -3.97
C MET A 911 0.28 23.27 -4.82
N VAL A 912 -0.69 24.11 -5.18
CA VAL A 912 -0.44 25.37 -5.88
C VAL A 912 0.37 26.28 -4.96
N ARG A 913 1.53 26.72 -5.45
CA ARG A 913 2.35 27.76 -4.82
C ARG A 913 2.28 28.98 -5.72
N LEU A 914 1.66 30.05 -5.23
CA LEU A 914 1.73 31.35 -5.90
C LEU A 914 3.05 31.99 -5.45
N SER A 915 4.01 32.06 -6.36
CA SER A 915 5.30 32.74 -6.17
C SER A 915 5.15 34.24 -6.11
#